data_AF-E2A158-F1
#
_entry.id   AF-E2A158-F1
#
_cell.length_a   1.000
_cell.length_b   1.000
_cell.length_c   1.000
_cell.angle_alpha   90.00
_cell.angle_beta   90.00
_cell.angle_gamma   90.00
#
_symmetry.space_group_name_H-M   'P 1'
#
loop_
_entity.id
_entity.type
_entity.pdbx_description
1 polymer ?
#
loop_
_entity_poly.entity_id
_entity_poly.type
_entity_poly.pdbx_seq_one_letter_code
_entity_poly.pdbx_strand_id
1 'polypeptide(L)'
;MAEEKRNSFEVSQQKLQNKKIDKSRHAKLTYSIETLFEKYFTISDSQEQTQTYTLPEPESMFKASPWQLDNLQMLKNSLNEMKSRLNNFNLCEWQQHTNQMNKAGDIVSAVKKNIQAELVTQAWCKFYEIASNFFLVPLNEIHREENGKNFTSVHLCEAPGAFVAALNHWLKTNAPNVQWNWLATTLNPYCEGNSYDRMVADDRFIRHTLKHWCFGADNTGDIMDLRNLDIFIERCKLLNEKERILLVTADGSVDCTDVPGEQESAVAQLHLCETVACMHLLEKGGNFLLKLFTLFEHQSVCLMYLLSCVFHQVTVTKPASSKAGNSEMYVVCVNFKGRDYIAPYLNILRQHCSNGSPAKAMFNPRDIPDDFLRRLEECSEFFKCHQCQVIEDNISMFRTEKYNDILSTLKHVRRIVANKYLRDCRLSRIDPGNEIVGREVLEKSSNSFTNKKWRVDSYNERCKKQDLEPREHLSQICNEVMEIESPAEKSYTWHLRAPETVEIQTGRAFNKVRSSHFCDSRIHQILNKIDDIVRDTCSTVYFPSAEITREQTQQIDPLHEILSFQFVRDYDSHRTIAEIYDRLEKLRIGQTLVLVGYSLLTQLNVGLLHLLSDFFDNITVDIYDNEGYRIKLETYKHNDKAFNDLREIFTASQNARKDNMIIWSIIPITILYGPAGFYAAQQLLKSSGDVRVDILEKLPVPFGLVRFGVAPDHPEVKNVINTFHKTATNPRVQFLGNVNVGTDITIDQLRNFYHAVLLTYGAQKDRLLNIPGEHLNNVISGRRFVGWYNGIPADKDLDINLDMEEVIVLGQGNVAIDITRILLTPIDKLKNTDITSFALERLSHSRVRKVSMVGRRGPLQAAFTIAELRELLKLENCKNLWRLQDFTGVRDIVPTLARPRKRLTELMLKSLEESVSDSTQTKELNPIFLRSPVEFHGDDDLQSIRFAVNRLQGDAFQDQVAEATNEFETISCGLAVRSIGYKSVQIDSSIPFDGKKGRVMNKDGKVDANLYSAGWAATGPVGVILLTMTNAFQVGSLVCNELISSTENKAGSNGVRDILNAKGIQIVSYEDWQKIDRVEQDRGKQLGKPREKIVDVIEMLNIAAK
;
A
#
# COMPACT_ATOMS: atom_id res chain seq x y z
N MET A 1 -34.64 -65.81 20.21
CA MET A 1 -34.37 -65.42 21.61
C MET A 1 -32.90 -65.48 22.05
N ALA A 2 -32.17 -66.59 21.90
CA ALA A 2 -30.74 -66.64 22.31
C ALA A 2 -29.80 -65.90 21.33
N GLU A 3 -30.01 -66.04 20.03
CA GLU A 3 -29.17 -65.40 18.99
C GLU A 3 -29.39 -63.87 18.89
N GLU A 4 -30.63 -63.40 19.01
CA GLU A 4 -30.94 -61.96 18.97
C GLU A 4 -30.27 -61.18 20.12
N LYS A 5 -30.15 -61.80 21.31
CA LYS A 5 -29.40 -61.21 22.43
C LYS A 5 -27.89 -61.19 22.17
N ARG A 6 -27.35 -62.10 21.37
CA ARG A 6 -25.92 -62.14 21.02
C ARG A 6 -25.57 -61.03 20.03
N ASN A 7 -26.34 -60.88 18.95
CA ASN A 7 -26.16 -59.83 17.96
C ASN A 7 -26.32 -58.42 18.55
N SER A 8 -27.26 -58.20 19.48
CA SER A 8 -27.41 -56.88 20.12
C SER A 8 -26.24 -56.51 21.04
N PHE A 9 -25.57 -57.51 21.62
CA PHE A 9 -24.41 -57.33 22.49
C PHE A 9 -23.14 -57.00 21.68
N GLU A 10 -22.90 -57.69 20.56
CA GLU A 10 -21.76 -57.42 19.67
C GLU A 10 -21.84 -56.05 19.01
N VAL A 11 -23.01 -55.64 18.51
CA VAL A 11 -23.24 -54.28 17.97
C VAL A 11 -23.05 -53.21 19.05
N SER A 12 -23.41 -53.50 20.31
CA SER A 12 -23.19 -52.59 21.43
C SER A 12 -21.71 -52.50 21.83
N GLN A 13 -20.97 -53.62 21.80
CA GLN A 13 -19.53 -53.64 22.03
C GLN A 13 -18.77 -52.91 20.92
N GLN A 14 -19.12 -53.10 19.64
CA GLN A 14 -18.54 -52.32 18.53
C GLN A 14 -18.83 -50.81 18.68
N LYS A 15 -20.05 -50.41 19.08
CA LYS A 15 -20.37 -49.00 19.38
C LYS A 15 -19.57 -48.45 20.56
N LEU A 16 -19.28 -49.26 21.60
CA LEU A 16 -18.39 -48.87 22.71
C LEU A 16 -16.92 -48.79 22.29
N GLN A 17 -16.42 -49.72 21.48
CA GLN A 17 -15.06 -49.70 20.93
C GLN A 17 -14.88 -48.47 20.02
N ASN A 18 -15.81 -48.21 19.11
CA ASN A 18 -15.76 -47.02 18.26
C ASN A 18 -15.81 -45.74 19.11
N LYS A 19 -16.68 -45.63 20.14
CA LYS A 19 -16.65 -44.49 21.08
C LYS A 19 -15.34 -44.37 21.88
N LYS A 20 -14.66 -45.47 22.22
CA LYS A 20 -13.33 -45.44 22.87
C LYS A 20 -12.23 -45.02 21.89
N ILE A 21 -12.28 -45.47 20.64
CA ILE A 21 -11.34 -45.09 19.58
C ILE A 21 -11.51 -43.59 19.25
N ASP A 22 -12.75 -43.10 19.17
CA ASP A 22 -13.04 -41.69 18.92
C ASP A 22 -12.57 -40.79 20.08
N LYS A 23 -12.84 -41.18 21.33
CA LYS A 23 -12.29 -40.48 22.51
C LYS A 23 -10.75 -40.49 22.55
N SER A 24 -10.11 -41.59 22.16
CA SER A 24 -8.65 -41.70 22.08
C SER A 24 -8.07 -40.81 20.97
N ARG A 25 -8.71 -40.77 19.79
CA ARG A 25 -8.36 -39.84 18.70
C ARG A 25 -8.55 -38.39 19.12
N HIS A 26 -9.67 -38.06 19.78
CA HIS A 26 -9.95 -36.70 20.23
C HIS A 26 -8.94 -36.23 21.28
N ALA A 27 -8.62 -37.06 22.28
CA ALA A 27 -7.60 -36.75 23.29
C ALA A 27 -6.21 -36.53 22.67
N LYS A 28 -5.78 -37.39 21.72
CA LYS A 28 -4.53 -37.19 20.96
C LYS A 28 -4.54 -35.91 20.12
N LEU A 29 -5.70 -35.54 19.57
CA LEU A 29 -5.83 -34.31 18.78
C LEU A 29 -5.74 -33.05 19.66
N THR A 30 -6.43 -33.05 20.81
CA THR A 30 -6.36 -31.95 21.79
C THR A 30 -4.93 -31.75 22.31
N TYR A 31 -4.25 -32.82 22.70
CA TYR A 31 -2.84 -32.79 23.12
C TYR A 31 -1.90 -32.25 22.01
N SER A 32 -2.15 -32.63 20.74
CA SER A 32 -1.40 -32.07 19.60
C SER A 32 -1.72 -30.59 19.29
N ILE A 33 -2.76 -30.02 19.88
CA ILE A 33 -3.14 -28.61 19.74
C ILE A 33 -2.62 -27.78 20.92
N GLU A 34 -2.56 -28.35 22.12
CA GLU A 34 -1.97 -27.71 23.32
C GLU A 34 -0.45 -27.52 23.15
N THR A 35 0.26 -28.59 22.78
CA THR A 35 1.70 -28.57 22.47
C THR A 35 2.09 -27.63 21.31
N LEU A 36 1.14 -27.14 20.50
CA LEU A 36 1.40 -26.14 19.47
C LEU A 36 1.61 -24.73 20.04
N PHE A 37 1.12 -24.43 21.23
CA PHE A 37 1.25 -23.13 21.90
C PHE A 37 2.29 -23.16 23.05
N GLU A 38 2.61 -24.35 23.57
CA GLU A 38 3.54 -24.57 24.70
C GLU A 38 5.02 -24.67 24.27
N LYS A 39 5.39 -24.09 23.12
CA LYS A 39 6.76 -24.10 22.59
C LYS A 39 7.61 -22.99 23.20
N TYR A 40 7.93 -23.11 24.49
CA TYR A 40 8.84 -22.20 25.19
C TYR A 40 9.76 -22.93 26.18
N PHE A 41 10.90 -22.32 26.51
CA PHE A 41 11.92 -22.85 27.41
C PHE A 41 12.57 -21.69 28.19
N THR A 42 12.64 -21.79 29.52
CA THR A 42 13.16 -20.72 30.39
C THR A 42 14.62 -20.96 30.76
N ILE A 43 15.49 -19.99 30.45
CA ILE A 43 16.96 -20.04 30.64
C ILE A 43 17.40 -19.41 31.97
N SER A 44 16.67 -18.41 32.47
CA SER A 44 16.84 -17.85 33.82
C SER A 44 15.50 -17.43 34.39
N ASP A 45 15.29 -17.69 35.69
CA ASP A 45 14.13 -17.20 36.44
C ASP A 45 14.46 -17.03 37.93
N SER A 46 14.51 -15.77 38.37
CA SER A 46 14.75 -15.42 39.77
C SER A 46 13.60 -15.77 40.74
N GLN A 47 12.37 -16.00 40.26
CA GLN A 47 11.22 -16.34 41.11
C GLN A 47 11.16 -17.83 41.47
N GLU A 48 11.65 -18.70 40.58
CA GLU A 48 11.68 -20.17 40.79
C GLU A 48 12.95 -20.68 41.49
N GLN A 49 13.70 -19.79 42.18
CA GLN A 49 14.99 -20.10 42.83
C GLN A 49 16.09 -20.64 41.87
N THR A 50 15.99 -20.38 40.56
CA THR A 50 17.10 -20.71 39.63
C THR A 50 18.22 -19.65 39.72
N GLN A 51 19.45 -20.07 39.45
CA GLN A 51 20.65 -19.28 39.75
C GLN A 51 20.69 -17.93 39.02
N THR A 52 21.06 -16.87 39.73
CA THR A 52 21.29 -15.54 39.15
C THR A 52 22.69 -15.45 38.55
N TYR A 53 22.78 -15.43 37.23
CA TYR A 53 24.04 -15.24 36.51
C TYR A 53 24.59 -13.81 36.66
N THR A 54 25.92 -13.69 36.61
CA THR A 54 26.69 -12.45 36.81
C THR A 54 27.69 -12.25 35.68
N LEU A 55 27.83 -11.01 35.20
CA LEU A 55 28.83 -10.68 34.18
C LEU A 55 30.26 -10.89 34.73
N PRO A 56 31.20 -11.38 33.90
CA PRO A 56 32.63 -11.35 34.21
C PRO A 56 33.16 -9.91 34.15
N GLU A 57 34.40 -9.67 34.60
CA GLU A 57 35.00 -8.32 34.55
C GLU A 57 34.98 -7.71 33.13
N PRO A 58 34.67 -6.41 32.95
CA PRO A 58 34.56 -5.77 31.64
C PRO A 58 35.80 -5.99 30.77
N GLU A 59 36.99 -5.98 31.37
CA GLU A 59 38.26 -6.17 30.68
C GLU A 59 38.45 -7.60 30.16
N SER A 60 37.67 -8.61 30.55
CA SER A 60 37.79 -9.97 29.96
C SER A 60 37.15 -10.06 28.57
N MET A 61 36.20 -9.18 28.26
CA MET A 61 35.39 -9.25 27.06
C MET A 61 36.21 -9.11 25.76
N PHE A 62 35.78 -9.81 24.72
CA PHE A 62 36.37 -9.77 23.37
C PHE A 62 37.88 -10.07 23.30
N LYS A 63 38.46 -10.76 24.31
CA LYS A 63 39.85 -11.24 24.28
C LYS A 63 40.01 -12.66 23.74
N ALA A 64 39.01 -13.52 23.93
CA ALA A 64 39.02 -14.90 23.49
C ALA A 64 38.92 -15.01 21.95
N SER A 65 39.68 -15.92 21.34
CA SER A 65 39.41 -16.31 19.94
C SER A 65 38.04 -16.99 19.82
N PRO A 66 37.40 -16.96 18.64
CA PRO A 66 36.21 -17.76 18.35
C PRO A 66 36.37 -19.20 18.81
N TRP A 67 35.31 -19.75 19.41
CA TRP A 67 35.28 -21.09 19.99
C TRP A 67 33.98 -21.80 19.61
N GLN A 68 33.94 -23.11 19.82
CA GLN A 68 32.77 -23.95 19.56
C GLN A 68 32.59 -24.93 20.74
N LEU A 69 31.37 -25.41 20.92
CA LEU A 69 31.03 -26.45 21.88
C LEU A 69 30.58 -27.70 21.12
N ASP A 70 31.22 -28.83 21.37
CA ASP A 70 31.05 -30.05 20.57
C ASP A 70 29.59 -30.51 20.50
N ASN A 71 28.87 -30.46 21.63
CA ASN A 71 27.44 -30.80 21.71
C ASN A 71 26.58 -29.90 20.80
N LEU A 72 26.76 -28.58 20.87
CA LEU A 72 26.02 -27.63 20.04
C LEU A 72 26.36 -27.79 18.55
N GLN A 73 27.61 -28.10 18.20
CA GLN A 73 28.00 -28.37 16.82
C GLN A 73 27.47 -29.72 16.30
N MET A 74 27.36 -30.75 17.15
CA MET A 74 26.63 -31.97 16.81
C MET A 74 25.14 -31.69 16.52
N LEU A 75 24.49 -30.83 17.32
CA LEU A 75 23.10 -30.39 17.06
C LEU A 75 22.97 -29.59 15.76
N LYS A 76 23.91 -28.66 15.49
CA LYS A 76 23.98 -27.90 14.22
C LYS A 76 24.10 -28.85 13.02
N ASN A 77 25.03 -29.79 13.07
CA ASN A 77 25.28 -30.76 12.00
C ASN A 77 24.05 -31.65 11.76
N SER A 78 23.44 -32.18 12.83
CA SER A 78 22.21 -32.99 12.75
C SER A 78 21.03 -32.20 12.15
N LEU A 79 20.86 -30.93 12.52
CA LEU A 79 19.80 -30.09 11.94
C LEU A 79 20.10 -29.71 10.47
N ASN A 80 21.36 -29.46 10.12
CA ASN A 80 21.75 -29.13 8.75
C ASN A 80 21.65 -30.35 7.80
N GLU A 81 21.98 -31.56 8.27
CA GLU A 81 21.70 -32.81 7.57
C GLU A 81 20.19 -32.95 7.31
N MET A 82 19.37 -32.72 8.34
CA MET A 82 17.91 -32.74 8.21
C MET A 82 17.40 -31.69 7.20
N LYS A 83 17.91 -30.46 7.24
CA LYS A 83 17.57 -29.41 6.25
C LYS A 83 18.01 -29.80 4.83
N SER A 84 19.17 -30.45 4.66
CA SER A 84 19.72 -30.84 3.36
C SER A 84 18.80 -31.80 2.57
N ARG A 85 17.97 -32.59 3.27
CA ARG A 85 16.94 -33.45 2.66
C ARG A 85 15.89 -32.64 1.88
N LEU A 86 15.85 -31.31 2.01
CA LEU A 86 15.00 -30.39 1.25
C LEU A 86 15.63 -29.84 -0.04
N ASN A 87 16.94 -30.03 -0.26
CA ASN A 87 17.70 -29.32 -1.31
C ASN A 87 17.23 -29.59 -2.76
N ASN A 88 16.54 -30.71 -3.00
CA ASN A 88 15.99 -31.11 -4.30
C ASN A 88 14.50 -30.76 -4.49
N PHE A 89 13.82 -30.22 -3.48
CA PHE A 89 12.42 -29.82 -3.64
C PHE A 89 12.32 -28.46 -4.31
N ASN A 90 11.42 -28.31 -5.29
CA ASN A 90 11.10 -27.00 -5.85
C ASN A 90 10.55 -26.11 -4.73
N LEU A 91 11.14 -24.92 -4.54
CA LEU A 91 10.80 -24.10 -3.36
C LEU A 91 9.36 -23.58 -3.40
N CYS A 92 8.80 -23.36 -4.61
CA CYS A 92 7.41 -22.92 -4.76
C CYS A 92 6.43 -24.02 -4.35
N GLU A 93 6.60 -25.23 -4.88
CA GLU A 93 5.78 -26.40 -4.55
C GLU A 93 5.91 -26.79 -3.08
N TRP A 94 7.14 -26.79 -2.55
CA TRP A 94 7.40 -27.07 -1.14
C TRP A 94 6.79 -26.01 -0.22
N GLN A 95 6.89 -24.72 -0.57
CA GLN A 95 6.25 -23.68 0.22
C GLN A 95 4.72 -23.75 0.10
N GLN A 96 4.15 -24.13 -1.05
CA GLN A 96 2.71 -24.38 -1.18
C GLN A 96 2.27 -25.55 -0.30
N HIS A 97 3.00 -26.68 -0.32
CA HIS A 97 2.73 -27.83 0.55
C HIS A 97 2.82 -27.48 2.03
N THR A 98 3.94 -26.92 2.49
CA THR A 98 4.10 -26.55 3.91
C THR A 98 3.09 -25.49 4.36
N ASN A 99 2.67 -24.58 3.47
CA ASN A 99 1.55 -23.66 3.72
C ASN A 99 0.18 -24.35 3.80
N GLN A 100 -0.03 -25.52 3.18
CA GLN A 100 -1.23 -26.37 3.29
C GLN A 100 -1.17 -27.31 4.51
N MET A 101 0.01 -27.73 4.94
CA MET A 101 0.23 -28.58 6.11
C MET A 101 0.28 -27.81 7.44
N ASN A 102 0.54 -26.51 7.42
CA ASN A 102 0.62 -25.68 8.64
C ASN A 102 -0.68 -25.74 9.48
N LYS A 103 -0.62 -26.32 10.69
CA LYS A 103 -1.74 -26.40 11.64
C LYS A 103 -2.26 -25.01 12.08
N ALA A 104 -1.41 -23.98 12.06
CA ALA A 104 -1.73 -22.60 12.42
C ALA A 104 -2.07 -21.70 11.21
N GLY A 105 -2.17 -22.26 9.99
CA GLY A 105 -2.29 -21.49 8.74
C GLY A 105 -3.49 -20.53 8.66
N ASP A 106 -4.55 -20.78 9.41
CA ASP A 106 -5.77 -19.97 9.37
C ASP A 106 -5.76 -18.79 10.38
N ILE A 107 -4.78 -18.69 11.29
CA ILE A 107 -4.74 -17.63 12.34
C ILE A 107 -4.80 -16.22 11.72
N VAL A 108 -3.89 -15.90 10.79
CA VAL A 108 -3.83 -14.58 10.13
C VAL A 108 -5.13 -14.24 9.42
N SER A 109 -5.78 -15.24 8.81
CA SER A 109 -7.07 -15.09 8.13
C SER A 109 -8.21 -14.85 9.12
N ALA A 110 -8.21 -15.57 10.25
CA ALA A 110 -9.19 -15.43 11.31
C ALA A 110 -9.11 -14.07 12.01
N VAL A 111 -7.90 -13.56 12.29
CA VAL A 111 -7.72 -12.19 12.82
C VAL A 111 -8.24 -11.16 11.82
N LYS A 112 -7.85 -11.22 10.54
CA LYS A 112 -8.34 -10.30 9.50
C LYS A 112 -9.87 -10.32 9.35
N LYS A 113 -10.47 -11.51 9.38
CA LYS A 113 -11.91 -11.67 9.16
C LYS A 113 -12.75 -11.31 10.38
N ASN A 114 -12.34 -11.77 11.57
CA ASN A 114 -13.16 -11.73 12.77
C ASN A 114 -12.84 -10.51 13.66
N ILE A 115 -11.58 -10.10 13.74
CA ILE A 115 -11.10 -9.00 14.59
C ILE A 115 -10.95 -7.70 13.79
N GLN A 116 -10.63 -7.82 12.50
CA GLN A 116 -10.54 -6.69 11.56
C GLN A 116 -9.46 -5.64 11.88
N ALA A 117 -8.42 -6.02 12.62
CA ALA A 117 -7.32 -5.12 12.99
C ALA A 117 -6.47 -4.62 11.80
N GLU A 118 -5.86 -3.45 11.95
CA GLU A 118 -4.92 -2.88 10.99
C GLU A 118 -3.60 -3.68 10.85
N LEU A 119 -2.97 -3.58 9.68
CA LEU A 119 -1.65 -4.16 9.34
C LEU A 119 -1.44 -5.64 9.71
N VAL A 120 -2.49 -6.46 9.78
CA VAL A 120 -2.36 -7.86 10.20
C VAL A 120 -1.48 -8.66 9.23
N THR A 121 -0.35 -9.14 9.75
CA THR A 121 0.62 -10.02 9.09
C THR A 121 0.90 -11.24 9.96
N GLN A 122 1.79 -12.13 9.51
CA GLN A 122 2.29 -13.20 10.39
C GLN A 122 3.06 -12.63 11.59
N ALA A 123 3.90 -11.61 11.38
CA ALA A 123 4.63 -10.91 12.45
C ALA A 123 3.70 -10.28 13.49
N TRP A 124 2.62 -9.62 13.05
CA TRP A 124 1.56 -9.10 13.91
C TRP A 124 1.02 -10.19 14.85
N CYS A 125 0.72 -11.37 14.30
CA CYS A 125 0.15 -12.48 15.08
C CYS A 125 1.15 -13.06 16.07
N LYS A 126 2.43 -13.19 15.69
CA LYS A 126 3.51 -13.64 16.60
C LYS A 126 3.63 -12.70 17.78
N PHE A 127 3.77 -11.40 17.53
CA PHE A 127 3.92 -10.40 18.60
C PHE A 127 2.72 -10.41 19.54
N TYR A 128 1.51 -10.41 19.00
CA TYR A 128 0.30 -10.41 19.81
C TYR A 128 0.19 -11.67 20.69
N GLU A 129 0.62 -12.83 20.18
CA GLU A 129 0.71 -14.08 20.94
C GLU A 129 1.69 -13.95 22.11
N ILE A 130 2.89 -13.42 21.85
CA ILE A 130 3.93 -13.22 22.87
C ILE A 130 3.48 -12.20 23.92
N ALA A 131 2.93 -11.05 23.51
CA ALA A 131 2.42 -10.01 24.41
C ALA A 131 1.22 -10.49 25.27
N SER A 132 0.51 -11.53 24.84
CA SER A 132 -0.61 -12.13 25.60
C SER A 132 -0.17 -13.24 26.55
N ASN A 133 0.86 -14.02 26.17
CA ASN A 133 1.32 -15.19 26.93
C ASN A 133 2.44 -14.88 27.93
N PHE A 134 3.19 -13.80 27.72
CA PHE A 134 4.29 -13.37 28.59
C PHE A 134 4.00 -11.96 29.13
N PHE A 135 4.61 -11.61 30.28
CA PHE A 135 4.52 -10.27 30.88
C PHE A 135 5.33 -9.21 30.11
N LEU A 136 5.28 -9.23 28.78
CA LEU A 136 6.11 -8.40 27.89
C LEU A 136 5.79 -6.91 28.01
N VAL A 137 4.53 -6.53 28.22
CA VAL A 137 4.16 -5.14 28.55
C VAL A 137 4.18 -4.98 30.07
N PRO A 138 5.12 -4.21 30.66
CA PRO A 138 5.31 -4.17 32.11
C PRO A 138 4.30 -3.23 32.79
N LEU A 139 3.02 -3.61 32.81
CA LEU A 139 1.92 -2.80 33.37
C LEU A 139 2.16 -2.35 34.82
N ASN A 140 2.89 -3.14 35.62
CA ASN A 140 3.24 -2.79 37.00
C ASN A 140 4.25 -1.63 37.07
N GLU A 141 5.19 -1.55 36.12
CA GLU A 141 6.16 -0.43 36.05
C GLU A 141 5.55 0.81 35.39
N ILE A 142 4.61 0.65 34.44
CA ILE A 142 3.88 1.76 33.82
C ILE A 142 3.05 2.50 34.88
N HIS A 143 2.27 1.77 35.69
CA HIS A 143 1.39 2.35 36.73
C HIS A 143 2.09 2.62 38.09
N ARG A 144 3.43 2.65 38.12
CA ARG A 144 4.20 2.73 39.36
C ARG A 144 4.11 4.08 40.09
N GLU A 145 3.76 5.13 39.37
CA GLU A 145 3.63 6.51 39.88
C GLU A 145 2.17 6.96 39.78
N GLU A 146 1.70 7.82 40.69
CA GLU A 146 0.28 8.22 40.77
C GLU A 146 -0.24 8.93 39.51
N ASN A 147 0.65 9.54 38.72
CA ASN A 147 0.36 10.13 37.40
C ASN A 147 0.85 9.27 36.21
N GLY A 148 1.40 8.09 36.47
CA GLY A 148 2.03 7.18 35.50
C GLY A 148 1.03 6.51 34.56
N LYS A 149 0.68 7.20 33.47
CA LYS A 149 -0.06 6.63 32.33
C LYS A 149 0.74 6.62 31.04
N ASN A 150 1.91 7.26 31.01
CA ASN A 150 2.73 7.39 29.81
C ASN A 150 3.65 6.18 29.66
N PHE A 151 3.67 5.60 28.46
CA PHE A 151 4.46 4.43 28.11
C PHE A 151 5.10 4.65 26.74
N THR A 152 6.41 4.46 26.65
CA THR A 152 7.13 4.58 25.37
C THR A 152 7.77 3.26 25.00
N SER A 153 7.56 2.82 23.76
CA SER A 153 8.19 1.63 23.19
C SER A 153 9.13 1.97 22.03
N VAL A 154 10.15 1.15 21.85
CA VAL A 154 11.13 1.29 20.77
C VAL A 154 11.18 0.01 19.94
N HIS A 155 11.10 0.17 18.62
CA HIS A 155 10.94 -0.92 17.65
C HIS A 155 12.12 -0.98 16.69
N LEU A 156 12.98 -2.00 16.84
CA LEU A 156 14.25 -2.15 16.13
C LEU A 156 14.11 -3.05 14.90
N CYS A 157 14.41 -2.49 13.72
CA CYS A 157 14.39 -3.16 12.42
C CYS A 157 13.01 -3.75 12.02
N GLU A 158 11.91 -3.15 12.48
CA GLU A 158 10.55 -3.76 12.40
C GLU A 158 9.68 -3.28 11.23
N ALA A 159 10.25 -3.02 10.06
CA ALA A 159 9.43 -2.70 8.87
C ALA A 159 8.46 -3.86 8.52
N PRO A 160 7.18 -3.57 8.18
CA PRO A 160 6.61 -2.26 7.91
C PRO A 160 6.01 -1.54 9.13
N GLY A 161 6.12 -2.10 10.34
CA GLY A 161 5.43 -1.64 11.55
C GLY A 161 4.43 -2.66 12.13
N ALA A 162 4.56 -3.96 11.79
CA ALA A 162 3.58 -4.98 12.17
C ALA A 162 3.48 -5.20 13.70
N PHE A 163 4.61 -5.15 14.40
CA PHE A 163 4.67 -5.23 15.86
C PHE A 163 4.10 -3.96 16.52
N VAL A 164 4.41 -2.77 15.98
CA VAL A 164 3.82 -1.48 16.39
C VAL A 164 2.28 -1.53 16.33
N ALA A 165 1.71 -1.97 15.20
CA ALA A 165 0.27 -2.12 15.05
C ALA A 165 -0.35 -3.19 15.98
N ALA A 166 0.38 -4.28 16.26
CA ALA A 166 -0.05 -5.32 17.20
C ALA A 166 -0.03 -4.84 18.66
N LEU A 167 1.01 -4.09 19.05
CA LEU A 167 1.13 -3.47 20.37
C LEU A 167 0.03 -2.44 20.61
N ASN A 168 -0.28 -1.59 19.63
CA ASN A 168 -1.43 -0.70 19.70
C ASN A 168 -2.73 -1.47 19.99
N HIS A 169 -3.01 -2.50 19.19
CA HIS A 169 -4.22 -3.30 19.35
C HIS A 169 -4.27 -3.98 20.73
N TRP A 170 -3.13 -4.46 21.23
CA TRP A 170 -3.02 -5.09 22.54
C TRP A 170 -3.26 -4.08 23.67
N LEU A 171 -2.65 -2.90 23.61
CA LEU A 171 -2.84 -1.83 24.59
C LEU A 171 -4.29 -1.34 24.61
N LYS A 172 -4.90 -1.09 23.45
CA LYS A 172 -6.31 -0.67 23.35
C LYS A 172 -7.30 -1.72 23.84
N THR A 173 -6.92 -3.01 23.80
CA THR A 173 -7.73 -4.13 24.32
C THR A 173 -7.53 -4.36 25.83
N ASN A 174 -6.29 -4.32 26.32
CA ASN A 174 -5.94 -4.78 27.67
C ASN A 174 -5.59 -3.65 28.66
N ALA A 175 -5.21 -2.47 28.16
CA ALA A 175 -4.76 -1.33 28.96
C ALA A 175 -5.18 0.03 28.34
N PRO A 176 -6.49 0.27 28.06
CA PRO A 176 -6.94 1.40 27.25
C PRO A 176 -6.67 2.80 27.84
N ASN A 177 -6.33 2.86 29.14
CA ASN A 177 -5.98 4.09 29.85
C ASN A 177 -4.52 4.52 29.68
N VAL A 178 -3.67 3.68 29.07
CA VAL A 178 -2.25 3.97 28.83
C VAL A 178 -2.11 4.92 27.64
N GLN A 179 -1.42 6.04 27.85
CA GLN A 179 -0.98 6.94 26.79
C GLN A 179 0.33 6.39 26.23
N TRP A 180 0.31 6.02 24.94
CA TRP A 180 1.42 5.32 24.32
C TRP A 180 2.05 6.13 23.20
N ASN A 181 3.37 6.26 23.27
CA ASN A 181 4.23 6.84 22.26
C ASN A 181 5.23 5.79 21.78
N TRP A 182 5.78 5.95 20.58
CA TRP A 182 6.74 4.99 20.03
C TRP A 182 7.74 5.63 19.07
N LEU A 183 8.90 4.99 18.95
CA LEU A 183 9.86 5.22 17.88
C LEU A 183 10.23 3.89 17.22
N ALA A 184 10.58 3.95 15.94
CA ALA A 184 11.05 2.78 15.20
C ALA A 184 12.25 3.11 14.31
N THR A 185 13.04 2.08 14.03
CA THR A 185 14.12 2.11 13.03
C THR A 185 14.01 0.89 12.10
N THR A 186 14.52 1.05 10.89
CA THR A 186 14.57 0.06 9.82
C THR A 186 15.45 0.60 8.71
N LEU A 187 15.99 -0.27 7.84
CA LEU A 187 16.49 0.17 6.54
C LEU A 187 15.42 1.01 5.83
N ASN A 188 15.81 2.21 5.41
CA ASN A 188 14.93 3.22 4.84
C ASN A 188 14.37 2.74 3.49
N PRO A 189 13.05 2.49 3.35
CA PRO A 189 12.45 1.96 2.12
C PRO A 189 12.67 2.86 0.90
N TYR A 190 12.92 4.15 1.14
CA TYR A 190 13.10 5.15 0.11
C TYR A 190 14.58 5.33 -0.31
N CYS A 191 15.55 4.90 0.52
CA CYS A 191 16.97 4.97 0.18
C CYS A 191 17.31 3.96 -0.92
N GLU A 192 17.44 4.43 -2.17
CA GLU A 192 17.63 3.56 -3.34
C GLU A 192 18.92 2.72 -3.29
N GLY A 193 19.92 3.10 -2.49
CA GLY A 193 21.11 2.29 -2.23
C GLY A 193 20.83 0.98 -1.46
N ASN A 194 19.67 0.84 -0.80
CA ASN A 194 19.26 -0.38 -0.11
C ASN A 194 18.69 -1.40 -1.12
N SER A 195 19.06 -2.68 -1.02
CA SER A 195 18.51 -3.74 -1.88
C SER A 195 17.19 -4.29 -1.36
N TYR A 196 16.30 -4.65 -2.29
CA TYR A 196 15.05 -5.38 -2.03
C TYR A 196 15.24 -6.74 -1.32
N ASP A 197 16.46 -7.28 -1.29
CA ASP A 197 16.80 -8.55 -0.62
C ASP A 197 17.19 -8.36 0.85
N ARG A 198 17.59 -7.13 1.23
CA ARG A 198 17.92 -6.78 2.62
C ARG A 198 16.80 -5.99 3.31
N MET A 199 15.90 -5.39 2.55
CA MET A 199 14.95 -4.38 3.02
C MET A 199 13.50 -4.72 2.70
N VAL A 200 12.60 -4.43 3.64
CA VAL A 200 11.15 -4.54 3.45
C VAL A 200 10.61 -3.26 2.80
N ALA A 201 10.33 -3.31 1.50
CA ALA A 201 9.80 -2.18 0.73
C ALA A 201 8.27 -1.90 0.91
N ASP A 202 7.61 -2.53 1.88
CA ASP A 202 6.20 -2.25 2.19
C ASP A 202 6.06 -0.97 3.01
N ASP A 203 6.06 0.18 2.35
CA ASP A 203 6.06 1.48 3.01
C ASP A 203 4.68 1.96 3.47
N ARG A 204 3.60 1.18 3.26
CA ARG A 204 2.21 1.63 3.45
C ARG A 204 1.90 2.19 4.84
N PHE A 205 2.52 1.64 5.88
CA PHE A 205 2.38 2.15 7.25
C PHE A 205 3.44 3.22 7.57
N ILE A 206 4.68 3.01 7.11
CA ILE A 206 5.81 3.94 7.26
C ILE A 206 5.46 5.34 6.71
N ARG A 207 4.93 5.41 5.48
CA ARG A 207 4.55 6.65 4.78
C ARG A 207 3.61 7.55 5.59
N HIS A 208 2.66 6.95 6.31
CA HIS A 208 1.69 7.68 7.14
C HIS A 208 2.21 7.97 8.56
N THR A 209 3.32 7.37 8.97
CA THR A 209 3.88 7.46 10.32
C THR A 209 5.32 8.00 10.37
N LEU A 210 5.86 8.51 9.24
CA LEU A 210 7.26 8.95 9.05
C LEU A 210 7.91 9.67 10.25
N LYS A 211 7.17 10.53 10.96
CA LYS A 211 7.66 11.24 12.16
C LYS A 211 8.10 10.33 13.33
N HIS A 212 7.69 9.06 13.35
CA HIS A 212 8.08 8.05 14.34
C HIS A 212 9.27 7.19 13.87
N TRP A 213 9.64 7.25 12.59
CA TRP A 213 10.74 6.49 12.01
C TRP A 213 12.04 7.29 12.05
N CYS A 214 13.15 6.61 12.29
CA CYS A 214 14.49 7.17 12.28
C CYS A 214 15.44 6.33 11.42
N PHE A 215 16.01 6.98 10.41
CA PHE A 215 16.91 6.36 9.43
C PHE A 215 18.40 6.68 9.68
N GLY A 216 18.72 7.24 10.85
CA GLY A 216 20.09 7.54 11.27
C GLY A 216 20.69 8.82 10.68
N ALA A 217 22.01 8.96 10.85
CA ALA A 217 22.82 10.07 10.34
C ALA A 217 22.94 10.08 8.81
N ASP A 218 23.03 8.88 8.19
CA ASP A 218 23.26 8.74 6.76
C ASP A 218 22.00 8.39 5.94
N ASN A 219 20.83 8.43 6.59
CA ASN A 219 19.50 8.09 6.04
C ASN A 219 19.36 6.68 5.43
N THR A 220 20.34 5.77 5.58
CA THR A 220 20.17 4.37 5.13
C THR A 220 19.26 3.56 6.04
N GLY A 221 19.20 3.91 7.34
CA GLY A 221 18.56 3.12 8.38
C GLY A 221 19.33 1.87 8.82
N ASP A 222 20.59 1.71 8.42
CA ASP A 222 21.45 0.62 8.87
C ASP A 222 21.96 0.90 10.29
N ILE A 223 21.42 0.19 11.28
CA ILE A 223 21.81 0.31 12.70
C ILE A 223 23.17 -0.33 13.03
N MET A 224 23.81 -1.02 12.07
CA MET A 224 25.18 -1.52 12.19
C MET A 224 26.22 -0.45 11.79
N ASP A 225 25.79 0.70 11.27
CA ASP A 225 26.59 1.92 11.28
C ASP A 225 26.40 2.64 12.63
N LEU A 226 27.49 2.78 13.39
CA LEU A 226 27.46 3.42 14.69
C LEU A 226 26.87 4.84 14.67
N ARG A 227 27.08 5.61 13.59
CA ARG A 227 26.55 6.98 13.48
C ARG A 227 25.03 6.99 13.40
N ASN A 228 24.44 5.98 12.76
CA ASN A 228 22.99 5.81 12.69
C ASN A 228 22.42 5.37 14.03
N LEU A 229 23.10 4.43 14.70
CA LEU A 229 22.74 3.97 16.03
C LEU A 229 22.81 5.10 17.08
N ASP A 230 23.86 5.93 17.03
CA ASP A 230 24.03 7.06 17.95
C ASP A 230 22.92 8.11 17.77
N ILE A 231 22.67 8.57 16.53
CA ILE A 231 21.59 9.53 16.23
C ILE A 231 20.22 8.97 16.66
N PHE A 232 20.00 7.67 16.48
CA PHE A 232 18.77 7.03 16.94
C PHE A 232 18.68 7.01 18.47
N ILE A 233 19.76 6.68 19.17
CA ILE A 233 19.83 6.69 20.63
C ILE A 233 19.62 8.10 21.19
N GLU A 234 20.23 9.12 20.58
CA GLU A 234 20.04 10.53 20.96
C GLU A 234 18.59 10.98 20.77
N ARG A 235 17.98 10.67 19.61
CA ARG A 235 16.57 10.97 19.36
C ARG A 235 15.63 10.28 20.36
N CYS A 236 15.94 9.05 20.76
CA CYS A 236 15.19 8.36 21.80
C CYS A 236 15.41 8.99 23.18
N LYS A 237 16.64 9.40 23.54
CA LYS A 237 16.96 10.08 24.81
C LYS A 237 16.21 11.41 24.95
N LEU A 238 16.11 12.20 23.88
CA LEU A 238 15.34 13.46 23.85
C LEU A 238 13.83 13.26 24.08
N LEU A 239 13.29 12.07 23.81
CA LEU A 239 11.94 11.68 24.26
C LEU A 239 11.97 11.14 25.70
N ASN A 240 13.00 10.39 26.07
CA ASN A 240 13.12 9.76 27.38
C ASN A 240 13.31 10.77 28.54
N GLU A 241 13.72 12.01 28.24
CA GLU A 241 13.65 13.16 29.16
C GLU A 241 12.21 13.53 29.57
N LYS A 242 11.18 12.98 28.88
CA LYS A 242 9.75 13.26 29.10
C LYS A 242 8.91 12.02 29.40
N GLU A 243 9.34 10.82 28.98
CA GLU A 243 8.55 9.57 29.06
C GLU A 243 9.47 8.35 29.25
N ARG A 244 9.12 7.37 30.09
CA ARG A 244 9.97 6.17 30.31
C ARG A 244 9.89 5.17 29.15
N ILE A 245 11.04 4.83 28.55
CA ILE A 245 11.16 3.68 27.63
C ILE A 245 11.15 2.38 28.43
N LEU A 246 10.04 1.63 28.36
CA LEU A 246 9.83 0.40 29.15
C LEU A 246 9.69 -0.88 28.31
N LEU A 247 9.67 -0.76 26.99
CA LEU A 247 9.66 -1.90 26.07
C LEU A 247 10.55 -1.60 24.87
N VAL A 248 11.52 -2.48 24.61
CA VAL A 248 12.24 -2.53 23.34
C VAL A 248 11.87 -3.84 22.63
N THR A 249 11.68 -3.80 21.33
CA THR A 249 11.42 -5.00 20.51
C THR A 249 12.33 -5.00 19.28
N ALA A 250 12.70 -6.19 18.81
CA ALA A 250 13.58 -6.39 17.67
C ALA A 250 13.11 -7.60 16.84
N ASP A 251 12.67 -7.34 15.60
CA ASP A 251 12.25 -8.36 14.61
C ASP A 251 13.18 -8.39 13.37
N GLY A 252 14.37 -7.80 13.47
CA GLY A 252 15.36 -7.73 12.39
C GLY A 252 15.74 -9.10 11.81
N SER A 253 16.20 -9.11 10.55
CA SER A 253 16.80 -10.29 9.91
C SER A 253 17.45 -9.92 8.58
N VAL A 254 18.37 -10.77 8.11
CA VAL A 254 19.00 -10.72 6.79
C VAL A 254 18.48 -11.88 5.94
N ASP A 255 18.39 -11.74 4.60
CA ASP A 255 18.05 -12.88 3.73
C ASP A 255 19.24 -13.85 3.63
N CYS A 256 19.02 -15.10 4.04
CA CYS A 256 19.99 -16.19 4.02
C CYS A 256 19.55 -17.34 3.08
N THR A 257 18.71 -17.06 2.06
CA THR A 257 18.13 -18.06 1.15
C THR A 257 19.19 -18.94 0.45
N ASP A 258 20.39 -18.41 0.23
CA ASP A 258 21.48 -19.14 -0.46
C ASP A 258 22.49 -19.80 0.50
N VAL A 259 22.46 -19.49 1.80
CA VAL A 259 23.28 -20.18 2.82
C VAL A 259 22.44 -20.47 4.10
N PRO A 260 21.38 -21.29 4.00
CA PRO A 260 20.43 -21.50 5.10
C PRO A 260 20.99 -22.24 6.33
N GLY A 261 22.21 -22.82 6.20
CA GLY A 261 22.95 -23.44 7.31
C GLY A 261 23.70 -22.45 8.20
N GLU A 262 23.99 -21.24 7.70
CA GLU A 262 24.76 -20.18 8.39
C GLU A 262 23.89 -18.97 8.77
N GLN A 263 22.58 -19.18 8.83
CA GLN A 263 21.62 -18.12 9.16
C GLN A 263 21.91 -17.46 10.51
N GLU A 264 22.42 -18.20 11.50
CA GLU A 264 22.80 -17.69 12.82
C GLU A 264 24.00 -16.74 12.75
N SER A 265 25.10 -17.20 12.14
CA SER A 265 26.33 -16.45 11.89
C SER A 265 26.05 -15.13 11.13
N ALA A 266 25.14 -15.17 10.15
CA ALA A 266 24.81 -14.05 9.28
C ALA A 266 24.05 -12.90 9.96
N VAL A 267 23.36 -13.15 11.08
CA VAL A 267 22.59 -12.13 11.80
C VAL A 267 23.16 -11.77 13.18
N ALA A 268 24.19 -12.49 13.66
CA ALA A 268 24.79 -12.29 14.97
C ALA A 268 25.21 -10.83 15.23
N GLN A 269 25.73 -10.14 14.21
CA GLN A 269 26.11 -8.73 14.30
C GLN A 269 24.90 -7.81 14.48
N LEU A 270 23.80 -8.07 13.77
CA LEU A 270 22.56 -7.31 13.91
C LEU A 270 21.98 -7.47 15.32
N HIS A 271 21.91 -8.69 15.84
CA HIS A 271 21.42 -8.96 17.20
C HIS A 271 22.28 -8.28 18.28
N LEU A 272 23.59 -8.18 18.08
CA LEU A 272 24.48 -7.41 18.96
C LEU A 272 24.11 -5.92 18.94
N CYS A 273 23.94 -5.32 17.76
CA CYS A 273 23.53 -3.92 17.62
C CYS A 273 22.15 -3.64 18.23
N GLU A 274 21.16 -4.52 17.98
CA GLU A 274 19.82 -4.43 18.56
C GLU A 274 19.85 -4.53 20.10
N THR A 275 20.69 -5.43 20.64
CA THR A 275 20.86 -5.58 22.08
C THR A 275 21.57 -4.38 22.70
N VAL A 276 22.61 -3.84 22.06
CA VAL A 276 23.30 -2.62 22.54
C VAL A 276 22.39 -1.40 22.48
N ALA A 277 21.59 -1.26 21.42
CA ALA A 277 20.52 -0.26 21.36
C ALA A 277 19.57 -0.41 22.55
N CYS A 278 19.08 -1.63 22.82
CA CYS A 278 18.24 -1.90 23.99
C CYS A 278 18.90 -1.48 25.31
N MET A 279 20.17 -1.88 25.56
CA MET A 279 20.87 -1.56 26.81
C MET A 279 21.09 -0.05 27.03
N HIS A 280 21.20 0.73 25.96
CA HIS A 280 21.28 2.21 26.05
C HIS A 280 19.94 2.89 26.31
N LEU A 281 18.83 2.27 25.92
CA LEU A 281 17.50 2.88 25.86
C LEU A 281 16.55 2.44 26.97
N LEU A 282 16.62 1.18 27.38
CA LEU A 282 15.63 0.57 28.28
C LEU A 282 15.84 1.03 29.73
N GLU A 283 14.76 1.47 30.39
CA GLU A 283 14.81 1.81 31.82
C GLU A 283 14.74 0.56 32.72
N LYS A 284 15.19 0.72 33.96
CA LYS A 284 15.10 -0.34 34.98
C LYS A 284 13.66 -0.83 35.15
N GLY A 285 13.47 -2.15 35.17
CA GLY A 285 12.16 -2.80 35.19
C GLY A 285 11.50 -2.96 33.81
N GLY A 286 12.06 -2.36 32.74
CA GLY A 286 11.60 -2.54 31.38
C GLY A 286 11.89 -3.94 30.81
N ASN A 287 11.28 -4.26 29.66
CA ASN A 287 11.36 -5.56 29.01
C ASN A 287 11.95 -5.47 27.59
N PHE A 288 12.48 -6.57 27.08
CA PHE A 288 13.05 -6.69 25.74
C PHE A 288 12.55 -7.94 25.02
N LEU A 289 12.17 -7.80 23.75
CA LEU A 289 11.85 -8.91 22.85
C LEU A 289 12.87 -8.95 21.71
N LEU A 290 13.63 -10.03 21.59
CA LEU A 290 14.62 -10.22 20.54
C LEU A 290 14.29 -11.45 19.69
N LYS A 291 14.23 -11.30 18.37
CA LYS A 291 14.21 -12.44 17.43
C LYS A 291 15.58 -13.11 17.35
N LEU A 292 15.62 -14.44 17.32
CA LEU A 292 16.81 -15.25 17.06
C LEU A 292 16.46 -16.38 16.05
N PHE A 293 17.47 -17.18 15.67
CA PHE A 293 17.28 -18.39 14.87
C PHE A 293 17.72 -19.63 15.66
N THR A 294 18.95 -20.10 15.47
CA THR A 294 19.53 -21.18 16.29
C THR A 294 20.45 -20.60 17.37
N LEU A 295 20.95 -21.48 18.25
CA LEU A 295 21.75 -21.14 19.43
C LEU A 295 23.04 -22.00 19.48
N PHE A 296 23.60 -22.35 18.32
CA PHE A 296 24.69 -23.32 18.21
C PHE A 296 26.09 -22.68 18.16
N GLU A 297 26.17 -21.40 17.82
CA GLU A 297 27.42 -20.65 17.67
C GLU A 297 27.73 -19.78 18.89
N HIS A 298 29.02 -19.57 19.15
CA HIS A 298 29.47 -18.86 20.36
C HIS A 298 28.91 -17.44 20.49
N GLN A 299 28.57 -16.78 19.38
CA GLN A 299 27.94 -15.46 19.37
C GLN A 299 26.58 -15.50 20.07
N SER A 300 25.74 -16.50 19.75
CA SER A 300 24.43 -16.69 20.37
C SER A 300 24.55 -17.17 21.81
N VAL A 301 25.51 -18.05 22.11
CA VAL A 301 25.79 -18.49 23.49
C VAL A 301 26.18 -17.29 24.37
N CYS A 302 27.11 -16.45 23.91
CA CYS A 302 27.51 -15.24 24.61
C CYS A 302 26.34 -14.25 24.75
N LEU A 303 25.53 -14.07 23.71
CA LEU A 303 24.40 -13.15 23.73
C LEU A 303 23.32 -13.60 24.72
N MET A 304 22.98 -14.89 24.74
CA MET A 304 22.05 -15.45 25.72
C MET A 304 22.58 -15.36 27.15
N TYR A 305 23.90 -15.49 27.34
CA TYR A 305 24.54 -15.29 28.64
C TYR A 305 24.46 -13.83 29.10
N LEU A 306 24.81 -12.88 28.22
CA LEU A 306 24.67 -11.44 28.46
C LEU A 306 23.22 -11.09 28.88
N LEU A 307 22.23 -11.54 28.12
CA LEU A 307 20.80 -11.32 28.43
C LEU A 307 20.42 -11.92 29.79
N SER A 308 20.86 -13.14 30.08
CA SER A 308 20.57 -13.83 31.36
C SER A 308 21.28 -13.20 32.56
N CYS A 309 22.35 -12.43 32.34
CA CYS A 309 23.03 -11.64 33.34
C CYS A 309 22.41 -10.25 33.56
N VAL A 310 21.72 -9.65 32.58
CA VAL A 310 21.18 -8.27 32.68
C VAL A 310 19.66 -8.17 32.90
N PHE A 311 18.93 -9.25 32.67
CA PHE A 311 17.50 -9.39 33.01
C PHE A 311 17.30 -10.34 34.21
N HIS A 312 16.11 -10.33 34.80
CA HIS A 312 15.75 -11.23 35.92
C HIS A 312 15.11 -12.55 35.45
N GLN A 313 14.58 -12.56 34.22
CA GLN A 313 14.00 -13.74 33.59
C GLN A 313 14.24 -13.68 32.08
N VAL A 314 14.67 -14.80 31.50
CA VAL A 314 14.92 -14.96 30.06
C VAL A 314 14.28 -16.26 29.58
N THR A 315 13.33 -16.15 28.65
CA THR A 315 12.59 -17.29 28.10
C THR A 315 12.64 -17.28 26.57
N VAL A 316 13.04 -18.40 25.97
CA VAL A 316 13.01 -18.60 24.51
C VAL A 316 11.65 -19.18 24.14
N THR A 317 11.01 -18.68 23.08
CA THR A 317 9.69 -19.11 22.61
C THR A 317 9.59 -19.15 21.09
N LYS A 318 8.78 -20.07 20.57
CA LYS A 318 8.40 -20.12 19.16
C LYS A 318 6.87 -20.09 19.07
N PRO A 319 6.24 -18.94 18.80
CA PRO A 319 4.78 -18.82 18.69
C PRO A 319 4.12 -19.87 17.79
N ALA A 320 2.89 -20.28 18.11
CA ALA A 320 2.04 -21.13 17.27
C ALA A 320 1.86 -20.53 15.87
N SER A 321 1.74 -19.20 15.80
CA SER A 321 1.61 -18.43 14.56
C SER A 321 2.89 -18.35 13.70
N SER A 322 4.08 -18.74 14.20
CA SER A 322 5.32 -18.82 13.40
C SER A 322 5.32 -20.01 12.43
N LYS A 323 6.16 -19.96 11.37
CA LYS A 323 6.31 -21.10 10.45
C LYS A 323 6.99 -22.27 11.18
N ALA A 324 6.27 -23.36 11.43
CA ALA A 324 6.75 -24.43 12.30
C ALA A 324 8.11 -25.05 11.86
N GLY A 325 8.40 -25.14 10.56
CA GLY A 325 9.64 -25.70 10.03
C GLY A 325 10.82 -24.72 9.85
N ASN A 326 10.66 -23.42 10.15
CA ASN A 326 11.79 -22.48 10.14
C ASN A 326 12.56 -22.53 11.47
N SER A 327 13.79 -22.02 11.50
CA SER A 327 14.58 -21.94 12.74
C SER A 327 14.27 -20.70 13.58
N GLU A 328 13.39 -19.81 13.15
CA GLU A 328 13.06 -18.54 13.84
C GLU A 328 12.43 -18.74 15.22
N MET A 329 12.96 -18.05 16.23
CA MET A 329 12.54 -18.04 17.63
C MET A 329 12.54 -16.61 18.16
N TYR A 330 12.00 -16.41 19.37
CA TYR A 330 12.04 -15.14 20.08
C TYR A 330 12.51 -15.35 21.51
N VAL A 331 13.30 -14.42 22.03
CA VAL A 331 13.75 -14.35 23.41
C VAL A 331 12.98 -13.24 24.10
N VAL A 332 12.20 -13.62 25.10
CA VAL A 332 11.45 -12.72 25.98
C VAL A 332 12.29 -12.48 27.22
N CYS A 333 12.79 -11.26 27.36
CA CYS A 333 13.60 -10.82 28.48
C CYS A 333 12.76 -9.89 29.37
N VAL A 334 12.59 -10.24 30.64
CA VAL A 334 11.70 -9.53 31.57
C VAL A 334 12.49 -8.90 32.72
N ASN A 335 12.10 -7.69 33.09
CA ASN A 335 12.63 -6.91 34.20
C ASN A 335 14.15 -6.66 34.08
N PHE A 336 14.52 -5.63 33.32
CA PHE A 336 15.90 -5.18 33.16
C PHE A 336 16.49 -4.68 34.49
N LYS A 337 17.70 -5.15 34.85
CA LYS A 337 18.39 -4.77 36.10
C LYS A 337 18.70 -3.26 36.18
N GLY A 338 18.83 -2.58 35.04
CA GLY A 338 18.98 -1.13 34.92
C GLY A 338 20.31 -0.70 34.31
N ARG A 339 20.35 0.54 33.81
CA ARG A 339 21.49 1.08 33.06
C ARG A 339 22.79 1.13 33.88
N ASP A 340 22.70 1.41 35.18
CA ASP A 340 23.85 1.44 36.09
C ASP A 340 24.59 0.08 36.17
N TYR A 341 23.86 -1.03 36.05
CA TYR A 341 24.44 -2.38 36.10
C TYR A 341 25.27 -2.71 34.85
N ILE A 342 24.83 -2.23 33.67
CA ILE A 342 25.50 -2.50 32.39
C ILE A 342 26.46 -1.39 31.95
N ALA A 343 26.44 -0.22 32.61
CA ALA A 343 27.26 0.93 32.26
C ALA A 343 28.77 0.65 32.08
N PRO A 344 29.44 -0.19 32.90
CA PRO A 344 30.85 -0.53 32.68
C PRO A 344 31.14 -1.23 31.35
N TYR A 345 30.15 -1.95 30.80
CA TYR A 345 30.27 -2.80 29.63
C TYR A 345 29.79 -2.13 28.34
N LEU A 346 28.89 -1.15 28.43
CA LEU A 346 28.24 -0.50 27.29
C LEU A 346 29.24 0.05 26.26
N ASN A 347 30.29 0.72 26.71
CA ASN A 347 31.30 1.28 25.80
C ASN A 347 32.07 0.19 25.03
N ILE A 348 32.35 -0.94 25.68
CA ILE A 348 33.05 -2.08 25.08
C ILE A 348 32.13 -2.75 24.05
N LEU A 349 30.90 -3.08 24.44
CA LEU A 349 29.88 -3.66 23.55
C LEU A 349 29.63 -2.76 22.32
N ARG A 350 29.51 -1.44 22.51
CA ARG A 350 29.29 -0.47 21.42
C ARG A 350 30.45 -0.43 20.42
N GLN A 351 31.71 -0.54 20.86
CA GLN A 351 32.87 -0.58 19.93
C GLN A 351 32.77 -1.75 18.94
N HIS A 352 32.16 -2.87 19.36
CA HIS A 352 31.97 -4.07 18.56
C HIS A 352 30.67 -4.09 17.72
N CYS A 353 29.86 -3.03 17.72
CA CYS A 353 28.65 -2.93 16.86
C CYS A 353 28.95 -2.57 15.39
N SER A 354 30.17 -2.11 15.08
CA SER A 354 30.58 -1.71 13.72
C SER A 354 30.54 -2.86 12.71
N ASN A 355 30.29 -2.55 11.43
CA ASN A 355 30.23 -3.52 10.32
C ASN A 355 31.43 -4.49 10.24
N GLY A 356 31.18 -5.75 10.60
CA GLY A 356 32.11 -6.89 10.50
C GLY A 356 31.85 -7.90 11.61
N SER A 357 31.99 -9.20 11.34
CA SER A 357 31.88 -10.22 12.40
C SER A 357 32.96 -9.98 13.46
N PRO A 358 32.63 -10.03 14.78
CA PRO A 358 33.64 -9.83 15.81
C PRO A 358 34.74 -10.89 15.67
N ALA A 359 35.99 -10.45 15.44
CA ALA A 359 37.15 -11.33 15.30
C ALA A 359 37.50 -12.11 16.59
N LYS A 360 36.75 -11.87 17.66
CA LYS A 360 36.91 -12.38 19.02
C LYS A 360 35.55 -12.68 19.63
N ALA A 361 35.47 -13.74 20.44
CA ALA A 361 34.26 -14.08 21.17
C ALA A 361 34.03 -13.09 22.32
N MET A 362 32.77 -12.68 22.52
CA MET A 362 32.37 -11.72 23.55
C MET A 362 32.81 -12.14 24.95
N PHE A 363 32.70 -13.43 25.29
CA PHE A 363 33.20 -14.02 26.54
C PHE A 363 34.14 -15.20 26.27
N ASN A 364 35.02 -15.49 27.23
CA ASN A 364 35.76 -16.75 27.27
C ASN A 364 34.79 -17.88 27.67
N PRO A 365 34.89 -19.11 27.12
CA PRO A 365 34.03 -20.21 27.57
C PRO A 365 34.20 -20.54 29.06
N ARG A 366 35.37 -20.22 29.65
CA ARG A 366 35.63 -20.37 31.10
C ARG A 366 34.94 -19.33 31.99
N ASP A 367 34.47 -18.23 31.40
CA ASP A 367 33.75 -17.15 32.10
C ASP A 367 32.23 -17.42 32.11
N ILE A 368 31.78 -18.51 31.49
CA ILE A 368 30.37 -18.92 31.38
C ILE A 368 30.15 -20.18 32.23
N PRO A 369 29.17 -20.22 33.15
CA PRO A 369 28.91 -21.38 34.00
C PRO A 369 28.48 -22.64 33.23
N ASP A 370 28.98 -23.81 33.66
CA ASP A 370 28.66 -25.11 33.05
C ASP A 370 27.15 -25.47 33.13
N ASP A 371 26.44 -24.99 34.15
CA ASP A 371 24.99 -25.18 34.27
C ASP A 371 24.21 -24.33 33.24
N PHE A 372 24.68 -23.11 32.95
CA PHE A 372 24.11 -22.26 31.91
C PHE A 372 24.31 -22.90 30.53
N LEU A 373 25.53 -23.39 30.26
CA LEU A 373 25.84 -24.08 29.00
C LEU A 373 24.95 -25.31 28.80
N ARG A 374 24.80 -26.16 29.83
CA ARG A 374 23.90 -27.31 29.80
C ARG A 374 22.44 -26.92 29.55
N ARG A 375 21.94 -25.88 30.22
CA ARG A 375 20.56 -25.40 30.06
C ARG A 375 20.31 -24.79 28.67
N LEU A 376 21.35 -24.22 28.05
CA LEU A 376 21.31 -23.76 26.67
C LEU A 376 21.36 -24.92 25.65
N GLU A 377 22.12 -25.98 25.93
CA GLU A 377 22.10 -27.24 25.16
C GLU A 377 20.71 -27.89 25.19
N GLU A 378 20.09 -28.02 26.36
CA GLU A 378 18.72 -28.53 26.54
C GLU A 378 17.69 -27.70 25.75
N CYS A 379 17.78 -26.37 25.82
CA CYS A 379 16.94 -25.46 25.04
C CYS A 379 17.15 -25.66 23.52
N SER A 380 18.40 -25.82 23.09
CA SER A 380 18.76 -26.02 21.69
C SER A 380 18.23 -27.35 21.14
N GLU A 381 18.38 -28.43 21.90
CA GLU A 381 17.80 -29.75 21.62
C GLU A 381 16.27 -29.68 21.51
N PHE A 382 15.60 -29.00 22.46
CA PHE A 382 14.13 -28.86 22.48
C PHE A 382 13.58 -28.25 21.19
N PHE A 383 14.13 -27.12 20.73
CA PHE A 383 13.66 -26.47 19.50
C PHE A 383 14.13 -27.19 18.23
N LYS A 384 15.33 -27.77 18.23
CA LYS A 384 15.83 -28.61 17.13
C LYS A 384 14.93 -29.83 16.91
N CYS A 385 14.54 -30.54 17.97
CA CYS A 385 13.64 -31.69 17.89
C CYS A 385 12.28 -31.32 17.29
N HIS A 386 11.68 -30.20 17.72
CA HIS A 386 10.44 -29.68 17.12
C HIS A 386 10.61 -29.36 15.63
N GLN A 387 11.71 -28.72 15.23
CA GLN A 387 11.96 -28.40 13.82
C GLN A 387 12.18 -29.66 12.97
N CYS A 388 12.98 -30.62 13.45
CA CYS A 388 13.20 -31.90 12.78
C CYS A 388 11.89 -32.65 12.56
N GLN A 389 11.08 -32.84 13.61
CA GLN A 389 9.78 -33.53 13.50
C GLN A 389 8.89 -32.89 12.43
N VAL A 390 8.79 -31.55 12.41
CA VAL A 390 7.98 -30.83 11.41
C VAL A 390 8.53 -31.03 9.99
N ILE A 391 9.86 -31.02 9.80
CA ILE A 391 10.45 -31.26 8.48
C ILE A 391 10.16 -32.70 8.02
N GLU A 392 10.35 -33.70 8.88
CA GLU A 392 10.12 -35.11 8.55
C GLU A 392 8.63 -35.40 8.26
N ASP A 393 7.73 -34.87 9.07
CA ASP A 393 6.28 -34.94 8.85
C ASP A 393 5.92 -34.40 7.46
N ASN A 394 6.44 -33.22 7.08
CA ASN A 394 6.16 -32.64 5.76
C ASN A 394 6.78 -33.48 4.63
N ILE A 395 8.01 -34.00 4.78
CA ILE A 395 8.64 -34.85 3.74
C ILE A 395 7.83 -36.14 3.52
N SER A 396 7.35 -36.75 4.61
CA SER A 396 6.51 -37.96 4.56
C SER A 396 5.17 -37.68 3.89
N MET A 397 4.49 -36.59 4.29
CA MET A 397 3.18 -36.22 3.75
C MET A 397 3.23 -35.75 2.29
N PHE A 398 4.31 -35.12 1.84
CA PHE A 398 4.50 -34.73 0.43
C PHE A 398 4.50 -35.94 -0.53
N ARG A 399 4.92 -37.12 -0.05
CA ARG A 399 5.05 -38.35 -0.86
C ARG A 399 3.84 -39.30 -0.73
N THR A 400 2.75 -38.86 -0.08
CA THR A 400 1.64 -39.74 0.33
C THR A 400 0.44 -39.63 -0.61
N GLU A 401 -0.01 -40.77 -1.16
CA GLU A 401 -1.18 -40.86 -2.08
C GLU A 401 -2.51 -40.46 -1.42
N LYS A 402 -2.62 -40.52 -0.08
CA LYS A 402 -3.82 -40.16 0.70
C LYS A 402 -3.96 -38.65 1.00
N TYR A 403 -3.38 -37.80 0.15
CA TYR A 403 -3.25 -36.36 0.36
C TYR A 403 -4.59 -35.66 0.70
N ASN A 404 -5.66 -36.01 -0.02
CA ASN A 404 -6.96 -35.34 0.09
C ASN A 404 -7.66 -35.58 1.44
N ASP A 405 -7.59 -36.80 1.98
CA ASP A 405 -8.19 -37.14 3.28
C ASP A 405 -7.54 -36.33 4.42
N ILE A 406 -6.23 -36.17 4.34
CA ILE A 406 -5.40 -35.43 5.31
C ILE A 406 -5.76 -33.94 5.28
N LEU A 407 -5.88 -33.34 4.09
CA LEU A 407 -6.31 -31.95 3.93
C LEU A 407 -7.69 -31.67 4.55
N SER A 408 -8.64 -32.59 4.42
CA SER A 408 -9.98 -32.43 5.01
C SER A 408 -9.93 -32.34 6.53
N THR A 409 -9.10 -33.18 7.16
CA THR A 409 -8.88 -33.21 8.61
C THR A 409 -8.12 -31.96 9.08
N LEU A 410 -7.06 -31.56 8.36
CA LEU A 410 -6.27 -30.36 8.67
C LEU A 410 -7.11 -29.09 8.64
N LYS A 411 -8.08 -28.97 7.73
CA LYS A 411 -9.01 -27.83 7.68
C LYS A 411 -9.84 -27.69 8.96
N HIS A 412 -10.20 -28.80 9.61
CA HIS A 412 -10.85 -28.78 10.91
C HIS A 412 -9.90 -28.36 12.04
N VAL A 413 -8.68 -28.94 12.07
CA VAL A 413 -7.64 -28.60 13.05
C VAL A 413 -7.28 -27.12 13.02
N ARG A 414 -7.06 -26.55 11.82
CA ARG A 414 -6.75 -25.13 11.62
C ARG A 414 -7.81 -24.20 12.21
N ARG A 415 -9.09 -24.54 12.03
CA ARG A 415 -10.20 -23.77 12.60
C ARG A 415 -10.22 -23.84 14.13
N ILE A 416 -9.90 -25.01 14.72
CA ILE A 416 -9.77 -25.14 16.18
C ILE A 416 -8.58 -24.32 16.69
N VAL A 417 -7.41 -24.42 16.04
CA VAL A 417 -6.19 -23.66 16.39
C VAL A 417 -6.43 -22.16 16.29
N ALA A 418 -7.07 -21.67 15.22
CA ALA A 418 -7.41 -20.26 15.07
C ALA A 418 -8.42 -19.77 16.13
N ASN A 419 -9.43 -20.57 16.46
CA ASN A 419 -10.37 -20.24 17.54
C ASN A 419 -9.69 -20.24 18.92
N LYS A 420 -8.78 -21.18 19.19
CA LYS A 420 -7.95 -21.22 20.42
C LYS A 420 -7.10 -19.96 20.51
N TYR A 421 -6.39 -19.60 19.44
CA TYR A 421 -5.58 -18.38 19.37
C TYR A 421 -6.40 -17.12 19.70
N LEU A 422 -7.55 -16.91 19.03
CA LEU A 422 -8.39 -15.73 19.27
C LEU A 422 -8.90 -15.63 20.71
N ARG A 423 -9.30 -16.76 21.30
CA ARG A 423 -9.80 -16.84 22.68
C ARG A 423 -8.70 -16.63 23.70
N ASP A 424 -7.59 -17.35 23.57
CA ASP A 424 -6.51 -17.38 24.56
C ASP A 424 -5.75 -16.04 24.57
N CYS A 425 -5.58 -15.40 23.40
CA CYS A 425 -5.07 -14.03 23.28
C CYS A 425 -6.12 -12.94 23.61
N ARG A 426 -7.35 -13.30 23.97
CA ARG A 426 -8.46 -12.37 24.30
C ARG A 426 -8.70 -11.29 23.23
N LEU A 427 -8.58 -11.66 21.96
CA LEU A 427 -8.67 -10.72 20.85
C LEU A 427 -10.10 -10.19 20.64
N SER A 428 -10.24 -8.87 20.59
CA SER A 428 -11.49 -8.17 20.34
C SER A 428 -11.29 -7.02 19.35
N ARG A 429 -12.30 -6.73 18.52
CA ARG A 429 -12.25 -5.58 17.61
C ARG A 429 -12.18 -4.27 18.42
N ILE A 430 -11.19 -3.43 18.10
CA ILE A 430 -11.06 -2.07 18.66
C ILE A 430 -11.83 -1.06 17.80
N ASP A 431 -12.09 0.12 18.37
CA ASP A 431 -12.67 1.25 17.63
C ASP A 431 -11.71 1.70 16.49
N PRO A 432 -12.19 1.93 15.25
CA PRO A 432 -11.34 2.39 14.14
C PRO A 432 -10.59 3.71 14.42
N GLY A 433 -11.13 4.60 15.27
CA GLY A 433 -10.45 5.83 15.70
C GLY A 433 -9.28 5.59 16.66
N ASN A 434 -9.08 4.36 17.15
CA ASN A 434 -7.92 3.94 17.91
C ASN A 434 -6.86 3.21 17.06
N GLU A 435 -7.07 3.03 15.75
CA GLU A 435 -6.04 2.56 14.82
C GLU A 435 -5.02 3.70 14.52
N ILE A 436 -3.74 3.36 14.29
CA ILE A 436 -2.66 4.34 14.07
C ILE A 436 -2.78 4.98 12.68
N VAL A 437 -2.97 4.14 11.65
CA VAL A 437 -3.10 4.56 10.24
C VAL A 437 -4.50 4.27 9.72
N GLY A 438 -5.14 3.23 10.26
CA GLY A 438 -6.44 2.76 9.83
C GLY A 438 -6.30 1.63 8.81
N ARG A 439 -6.92 0.49 9.09
CA ARG A 439 -6.90 -0.69 8.22
C ARG A 439 -7.31 -0.35 6.79
N GLU A 440 -8.35 0.46 6.63
CA GLU A 440 -8.88 0.87 5.34
C GLU A 440 -7.93 1.78 4.55
N VAL A 441 -7.02 2.51 5.21
CA VAL A 441 -5.98 3.30 4.52
C VAL A 441 -4.91 2.34 4.00
N LEU A 442 -4.44 1.42 4.85
CA LEU A 442 -3.43 0.42 4.53
C LEU A 442 -3.86 -0.58 3.45
N GLU A 443 -5.14 -0.93 3.38
CA GLU A 443 -5.68 -1.83 2.34
C GLU A 443 -5.83 -1.13 0.97
N LYS A 444 -5.95 0.20 0.94
CA LYS A 444 -6.05 1.00 -0.30
C LYS A 444 -4.73 1.50 -0.84
N SER A 445 -3.76 1.82 0.02
CA SER A 445 -2.43 2.25 -0.41
C SER A 445 -1.82 1.16 -1.29
N SER A 446 -1.74 1.42 -2.59
CA SER A 446 -1.35 0.43 -3.59
C SER A 446 0.13 0.08 -3.41
N ASN A 447 0.43 -1.06 -2.79
CA ASN A 447 1.81 -1.54 -2.71
C ASN A 447 2.25 -2.19 -4.04
N SER A 448 2.48 -1.32 -5.03
CA SER A 448 3.08 -1.64 -6.33
C SER A 448 4.50 -2.20 -6.21
N PHE A 449 5.18 -1.95 -5.08
CA PHE A 449 6.58 -2.29 -4.83
C PHE A 449 6.77 -3.55 -3.96
N THR A 450 5.71 -4.33 -3.74
CA THR A 450 5.82 -5.66 -3.11
C THR A 450 6.86 -6.50 -3.84
N ASN A 451 7.97 -6.84 -3.16
CA ASN A 451 8.99 -7.75 -3.68
C ASN A 451 8.36 -9.15 -3.86
N LYS A 452 7.91 -9.44 -5.07
CA LYS A 452 7.34 -10.74 -5.43
C LYS A 452 8.50 -11.66 -5.76
N LYS A 453 8.90 -12.48 -4.77
CA LYS A 453 9.93 -13.51 -4.95
C LYS A 453 9.69 -14.23 -6.28
N TRP A 454 10.76 -14.33 -7.06
CA TRP A 454 10.81 -14.97 -8.36
C TRP A 454 10.36 -16.44 -8.29
N ARG A 455 10.18 -17.08 -9.46
CA ARG A 455 10.18 -18.56 -9.48
C ARG A 455 11.52 -19.00 -8.90
N VAL A 456 11.50 -19.76 -7.81
CA VAL A 456 12.71 -20.20 -7.13
C VAL A 456 12.87 -21.70 -7.37
N ASP A 457 13.87 -22.03 -8.18
CA ASP A 457 14.31 -23.41 -8.39
C ASP A 457 14.76 -24.05 -7.06
N SER A 458 14.89 -25.36 -7.01
CA SER A 458 15.46 -26.05 -5.84
C SER A 458 16.86 -25.53 -5.50
N TYR A 459 17.33 -25.74 -4.28
CA TYR A 459 18.66 -25.26 -3.86
C TYR A 459 19.76 -25.77 -4.80
N ASN A 460 19.71 -27.05 -5.16
CA ASN A 460 20.68 -27.65 -6.07
C ASN A 460 20.59 -27.11 -7.51
N GLU A 461 19.40 -26.71 -7.98
CA GLU A 461 19.26 -26.03 -9.27
C GLU A 461 19.80 -24.59 -9.22
N ARG A 462 19.67 -23.89 -8.09
CA ARG A 462 20.30 -22.56 -7.91
C ARG A 462 21.81 -22.64 -7.89
N CYS A 463 22.41 -23.61 -7.19
CA CYS A 463 23.86 -23.85 -7.22
C CYS A 463 24.34 -24.15 -8.65
N LYS A 464 23.68 -25.09 -9.36
CA LYS A 464 24.00 -25.37 -10.78
C LYS A 464 23.86 -24.15 -11.69
N LYS A 465 22.95 -23.22 -11.38
CA LYS A 465 22.83 -21.96 -12.10
C LYS A 465 23.97 -21.00 -11.76
N GLN A 466 24.47 -20.95 -10.53
CA GLN A 466 25.64 -20.12 -10.17
C GLN A 466 26.91 -20.54 -10.94
N ASP A 467 27.03 -21.81 -11.33
CA ASP A 467 28.15 -22.35 -12.11
C ASP A 467 28.04 -22.13 -13.64
N LEU A 468 27.01 -21.45 -14.15
CA LEU A 468 26.85 -21.20 -15.60
C LEU A 468 27.76 -20.08 -16.10
N GLU A 469 28.16 -20.17 -17.37
CA GLU A 469 28.96 -19.14 -18.02
C GLU A 469 28.15 -17.83 -18.20
N PRO A 470 28.76 -16.64 -18.05
CA PRO A 470 28.06 -15.34 -18.09
C PRO A 470 27.16 -15.09 -19.30
N ARG A 471 27.51 -15.65 -20.47
CA ARG A 471 26.68 -15.57 -21.69
C ARG A 471 25.39 -16.37 -21.59
N GLU A 472 25.40 -17.49 -20.87
CA GLU A 472 24.23 -18.35 -20.67
C GLU A 472 23.27 -17.72 -19.66
N HIS A 473 23.79 -17.06 -18.62
CA HIS A 473 22.99 -16.19 -17.74
C HIS A 473 22.31 -15.07 -18.51
N LEU A 474 23.05 -14.32 -19.33
CA LEU A 474 22.46 -13.23 -20.13
C LEU A 474 21.38 -13.76 -21.08
N SER A 475 21.59 -14.93 -21.70
CA SER A 475 20.57 -15.57 -22.55
C SER A 475 19.29 -15.91 -21.77
N GLN A 476 19.41 -16.46 -20.54
CA GLN A 476 18.25 -16.71 -19.67
C GLN A 476 17.54 -15.41 -19.30
N ILE A 477 18.28 -14.37 -18.89
CA ILE A 477 17.72 -13.07 -18.54
C ILE A 477 17.08 -12.37 -19.75
N CYS A 478 17.63 -12.51 -20.96
CA CYS A 478 16.99 -11.99 -22.17
C CYS A 478 15.61 -12.63 -22.39
N ASN A 479 15.45 -13.94 -22.14
CA ASN A 479 14.13 -14.57 -22.19
C ASN A 479 13.19 -14.00 -21.11
N GLU A 480 13.70 -13.73 -19.90
CA GLU A 480 12.94 -13.05 -18.82
C GLU A 480 12.51 -11.62 -19.22
N VAL A 481 13.36 -10.88 -19.93
CA VAL A 481 13.07 -9.53 -20.44
C VAL A 481 12.02 -9.57 -21.55
N MET A 482 12.05 -10.57 -22.42
CA MET A 482 11.07 -10.73 -23.50
C MET A 482 9.65 -11.05 -23.00
N GLU A 483 9.48 -11.47 -21.72
CA GLU A 483 8.18 -11.56 -21.05
C GLU A 483 7.67 -10.20 -20.49
N ILE A 484 8.46 -9.13 -20.55
CA ILE A 484 8.08 -7.78 -20.12
C ILE A 484 7.59 -6.99 -21.32
N GLU A 485 6.36 -6.47 -21.23
CA GLU A 485 5.80 -5.63 -22.27
C GLU A 485 6.49 -4.28 -22.40
N SER A 486 6.78 -3.91 -23.64
CA SER A 486 7.22 -2.56 -24.01
C SER A 486 6.01 -1.60 -24.06
N PRO A 487 6.18 -0.31 -23.73
CA PRO A 487 5.09 0.67 -23.84
C PRO A 487 4.59 0.81 -25.29
N ALA A 488 3.27 0.88 -25.46
CA ALA A 488 2.64 0.99 -26.78
C ALA A 488 2.81 2.38 -27.42
N GLU A 489 2.76 3.45 -26.61
CA GLU A 489 3.07 4.80 -27.06
C GLU A 489 4.60 5.01 -27.04
N LYS A 490 5.13 5.58 -28.13
CA LYS A 490 6.56 5.90 -28.28
C LYS A 490 6.90 7.35 -27.91
N SER A 491 5.92 8.14 -27.46
CA SER A 491 6.11 9.53 -27.04
C SER A 491 5.08 9.91 -25.99
N TYR A 492 5.52 10.59 -24.93
CA TYR A 492 4.69 11.05 -23.82
C TYR A 492 5.00 12.53 -23.53
N THR A 493 3.98 13.35 -23.28
CA THR A 493 4.19 14.68 -22.70
C THR A 493 3.93 14.62 -21.19
N TRP A 494 4.88 15.10 -20.40
CA TRP A 494 4.77 15.21 -18.96
C TRP A 494 4.62 16.67 -18.56
N HIS A 495 3.68 16.90 -17.66
CA HIS A 495 3.41 18.21 -17.09
C HIS A 495 3.68 18.09 -15.59
N LEU A 496 4.90 18.45 -15.21
CA LEU A 496 5.39 18.42 -13.83
C LEU A 496 5.41 19.87 -13.29
N ARG A 497 5.57 20.02 -11.97
CA ARG A 497 6.01 21.28 -11.36
C ARG A 497 6.67 21.03 -10.00
N ALA A 498 7.65 21.83 -9.62
CA ALA A 498 8.21 21.80 -8.28
C ALA A 498 7.18 22.28 -7.21
N PRO A 499 7.36 21.91 -5.93
CA PRO A 499 6.80 22.67 -4.81
C PRO A 499 7.48 24.05 -4.70
N GLU A 500 6.83 25.05 -4.07
CA GLU A 500 7.50 26.36 -3.85
C GLU A 500 8.76 26.23 -3.00
N THR A 501 8.80 25.32 -2.04
CA THR A 501 10.00 25.06 -1.21
C THR A 501 10.60 23.70 -1.53
N VAL A 502 11.87 23.70 -1.90
CA VAL A 502 12.68 22.50 -2.02
C VAL A 502 13.06 22.01 -0.61
N GLU A 503 12.92 20.71 -0.34
CA GLU A 503 13.36 20.10 0.93
C GLU A 503 14.57 19.19 0.63
N ILE A 504 15.78 19.73 0.75
CA ILE A 504 17.04 19.02 0.47
C ILE A 504 17.30 17.98 1.57
N GLN A 505 17.36 16.71 1.20
CA GLN A 505 17.70 15.59 2.09
C GLN A 505 18.99 14.91 1.58
N THR A 506 19.98 14.82 2.46
CA THR A 506 21.23 14.11 2.20
C THR A 506 21.14 12.64 2.63
N GLY A 507 21.92 11.77 2.00
CA GLY A 507 22.01 10.35 2.32
C GLY A 507 23.38 9.78 2.00
N ARG A 508 23.67 8.55 2.45
CA ARG A 508 24.93 7.86 2.15
C ARG A 508 25.15 7.74 0.65
N ALA A 509 26.37 8.02 0.18
CA ALA A 509 26.72 7.80 -1.21
C ALA A 509 26.59 6.32 -1.62
N PHE A 510 25.95 6.07 -2.76
CA PHE A 510 25.86 4.77 -3.41
C PHE A 510 26.09 4.92 -4.92
N ASN A 511 26.82 3.98 -5.52
CA ASN A 511 27.12 3.96 -6.94
C ASN A 511 26.19 3.05 -7.76
N LYS A 512 25.35 2.24 -7.11
CA LYS A 512 24.34 1.40 -7.78
C LYS A 512 22.99 1.63 -7.13
N VAL A 513 22.00 1.97 -7.94
CA VAL A 513 20.58 2.00 -7.56
C VAL A 513 20.18 0.55 -7.33
N ARG A 514 19.83 0.17 -6.09
CA ARG A 514 19.51 -1.21 -5.69
C ARG A 514 18.00 -1.44 -5.48
N SER A 515 17.25 -0.38 -5.19
CA SER A 515 15.79 -0.34 -5.19
C SER A 515 15.27 0.97 -5.79
N SER A 516 13.99 1.04 -6.13
CA SER A 516 13.37 2.23 -6.72
C SER A 516 11.86 2.23 -6.57
N HIS A 517 11.31 3.29 -5.97
CA HIS A 517 9.86 3.55 -5.91
C HIS A 517 9.28 4.14 -7.21
N PHE A 518 10.07 4.20 -8.29
CA PHE A 518 9.67 4.70 -9.60
C PHE A 518 9.68 3.60 -10.68
N CYS A 519 9.95 2.34 -10.31
CA CYS A 519 10.04 1.19 -11.21
C CYS A 519 9.32 -0.05 -10.63
N ASP A 520 8.79 -0.96 -11.47
CA ASP A 520 8.35 -2.28 -11.00
C ASP A 520 9.58 -3.06 -10.50
N SER A 521 9.53 -3.53 -9.25
CA SER A 521 10.66 -4.19 -8.57
C SER A 521 11.27 -5.34 -9.37
N ARG A 522 10.50 -6.03 -10.23
CA ARG A 522 11.00 -7.12 -11.07
C ARG A 522 11.88 -6.61 -12.22
N ILE A 523 11.47 -5.51 -12.87
CA ILE A 523 12.23 -4.87 -13.95
C ILE A 523 13.56 -4.37 -13.36
N HIS A 524 13.50 -3.75 -12.19
CA HIS A 524 14.67 -3.28 -11.45
C HIS A 524 15.63 -4.42 -11.03
N GLN A 525 15.09 -5.56 -10.57
CA GLN A 525 15.90 -6.74 -10.24
C GLN A 525 16.62 -7.31 -11.47
N ILE A 526 15.95 -7.37 -12.62
CA ILE A 526 16.56 -7.80 -13.88
C ILE A 526 17.68 -6.85 -14.30
N LEU A 527 17.44 -5.54 -14.26
CA LEU A 527 18.44 -4.52 -14.57
C LEU A 527 19.70 -4.68 -13.70
N ASN A 528 19.51 -4.95 -12.40
CA ASN A 528 20.63 -5.21 -11.48
C ASN A 528 21.43 -6.46 -11.85
N LYS A 529 20.76 -7.59 -12.14
CA LYS A 529 21.42 -8.83 -12.59
C LYS A 529 22.25 -8.59 -13.85
N ILE A 530 21.71 -7.86 -14.83
CA ILE A 530 22.41 -7.54 -16.07
C ILE A 530 23.67 -6.72 -15.76
N ASP A 531 23.58 -5.66 -14.95
CA ASP A 531 24.75 -4.86 -14.56
C ASP A 531 25.80 -5.67 -13.79
N ASP A 532 25.40 -6.60 -12.91
CA ASP A 532 26.34 -7.47 -12.20
C ASP A 532 27.11 -8.37 -13.19
N ILE A 533 26.43 -9.03 -14.14
CA ILE A 533 27.09 -9.88 -15.16
C ILE A 533 27.97 -9.06 -16.13
N VAL A 534 27.51 -7.87 -16.52
CA VAL A 534 28.27 -6.93 -17.36
C VAL A 534 29.55 -6.45 -16.66
N ARG A 535 29.51 -6.30 -15.33
CA ARG A 535 30.66 -5.98 -14.48
C ARG A 535 31.64 -7.15 -14.40
N ASP A 536 31.15 -8.36 -14.11
CA ASP A 536 31.97 -9.57 -13.96
C ASP A 536 32.67 -9.98 -15.27
N THR A 537 32.04 -9.73 -16.42
CA THR A 537 32.63 -9.97 -17.76
C THR A 537 33.54 -8.83 -18.25
N CYS A 538 33.78 -7.79 -17.44
CA CYS A 538 34.49 -6.56 -17.83
C CYS A 538 33.92 -5.87 -19.11
N SER A 539 32.73 -6.24 -19.56
CA SER A 539 32.11 -5.76 -20.80
C SER A 539 31.45 -4.41 -20.58
N THR A 540 31.64 -3.43 -21.48
CA THR A 540 31.08 -2.08 -21.28
C THR A 540 29.87 -1.84 -22.18
N VAL A 541 28.73 -1.56 -21.56
CA VAL A 541 27.52 -1.07 -22.24
C VAL A 541 27.61 0.45 -22.32
N TYR A 542 27.50 1.00 -23.52
CA TYR A 542 27.48 2.43 -23.79
C TYR A 542 26.10 2.84 -24.30
N PHE A 543 25.55 3.93 -23.77
CA PHE A 543 24.53 4.68 -24.49
C PHE A 543 25.22 5.49 -25.60
N PRO A 544 24.52 5.80 -26.72
CA PRO A 544 25.08 6.66 -27.77
C PRO A 544 25.53 8.00 -27.19
N SER A 545 26.72 8.46 -27.60
CA SER A 545 27.20 9.81 -27.28
C SER A 545 26.32 10.86 -27.95
N ALA A 546 26.38 12.11 -27.50
CA ALA A 546 25.66 13.21 -28.15
C ALA A 546 25.99 13.36 -29.65
N GLU A 547 27.20 12.97 -30.07
CA GLU A 547 27.63 12.90 -31.47
C GLU A 547 26.93 11.76 -32.20
N ILE A 548 26.99 10.53 -31.66
CA ILE A 548 26.32 9.35 -32.23
C ILE A 548 24.80 9.56 -32.30
N THR A 549 24.17 10.14 -31.28
CA THR A 549 22.74 10.48 -31.28
C THR A 549 22.39 11.49 -32.38
N ARG A 550 23.25 12.48 -32.66
CA ARG A 550 23.07 13.43 -33.77
C ARG A 550 23.26 12.76 -35.14
N GLU A 551 24.24 11.88 -35.28
CA GLU A 551 24.50 11.15 -36.53
C GLU A 551 23.41 10.11 -36.85
N GLN A 552 22.91 9.39 -35.83
CA GLN A 552 21.90 8.35 -35.98
C GLN A 552 20.48 8.90 -36.13
N THR A 553 20.18 10.10 -35.60
CA THR A 553 18.88 10.75 -35.80
C THR A 553 18.96 12.00 -36.68
N GLN A 554 18.65 11.83 -37.96
CA GLN A 554 18.34 12.89 -38.93
C GLN A 554 17.13 13.78 -38.55
N GLN A 555 16.56 13.59 -37.36
CA GLN A 555 15.33 14.23 -36.84
C GLN A 555 15.58 15.14 -35.63
N ILE A 556 16.82 15.26 -35.14
CA ILE A 556 17.15 16.23 -34.07
C ILE A 556 17.59 17.54 -34.73
N ASP A 557 16.95 18.65 -34.35
CA ASP A 557 17.37 19.98 -34.77
C ASP A 557 18.82 20.25 -34.31
N PRO A 558 19.74 20.66 -35.21
CA PRO A 558 21.12 21.02 -34.85
C PRO A 558 21.25 22.08 -33.73
N LEU A 559 20.19 22.86 -33.47
CA LEU A 559 20.11 23.88 -32.41
C LEU A 559 19.79 23.31 -31.02
N HIS A 560 19.42 22.03 -30.92
CA HIS A 560 19.17 21.35 -29.65
C HIS A 560 20.48 21.02 -28.91
N GLU A 561 20.54 21.41 -27.64
CA GLU A 561 21.62 21.00 -26.74
C GLU A 561 21.34 19.58 -26.23
N ILE A 562 22.37 18.72 -26.17
CA ILE A 562 22.23 17.33 -25.75
C ILE A 562 23.12 17.07 -24.54
N LEU A 563 22.52 16.54 -23.47
CA LEU A 563 23.23 16.06 -22.28
C LEU A 563 23.05 14.54 -22.15
N SER A 564 24.11 13.79 -22.46
CA SER A 564 24.13 12.34 -22.42
C SER A 564 24.69 11.82 -21.09
N PHE A 565 23.84 11.17 -20.31
CA PHE A 565 24.23 10.40 -19.12
C PHE A 565 24.57 8.97 -19.53
N GLN A 566 25.70 8.46 -19.05
CA GLN A 566 26.13 7.09 -19.36
C GLN A 566 25.32 6.05 -18.55
N PHE A 567 25.23 4.84 -19.09
CA PHE A 567 24.50 3.74 -18.44
C PHE A 567 25.09 3.44 -17.04
N VAL A 568 24.22 2.99 -16.12
CA VAL A 568 24.42 3.06 -14.66
C VAL A 568 25.46 2.05 -14.15
N ARG A 569 26.75 2.30 -14.42
CA ARG A 569 27.87 1.61 -13.74
C ARG A 569 28.17 2.21 -12.37
N ASP A 570 28.16 3.55 -12.29
CA ASP A 570 28.36 4.35 -11.08
C ASP A 570 27.41 5.57 -11.10
N TYR A 571 26.30 5.49 -10.37
CA TYR A 571 25.42 6.61 -10.08
C TYR A 571 26.16 7.67 -9.26
N ASP A 572 26.21 8.90 -9.77
CA ASP A 572 26.82 10.05 -9.10
C ASP A 572 25.86 11.24 -9.14
N SER A 573 25.13 11.44 -8.04
CA SER A 573 24.21 12.58 -7.88
C SER A 573 24.91 13.93 -8.03
N HIS A 574 26.16 14.04 -7.58
CA HIS A 574 26.90 15.31 -7.62
C HIS A 574 27.22 15.68 -9.05
N ARG A 575 27.66 14.69 -9.84
CA ARG A 575 27.86 14.84 -11.28
C ARG A 575 26.56 15.17 -11.99
N THR A 576 25.45 14.49 -11.70
CA THR A 576 24.13 14.80 -12.30
C THR A 576 23.69 16.24 -12.01
N ILE A 577 23.79 16.69 -10.75
CA ILE A 577 23.46 18.07 -10.36
C ILE A 577 24.40 19.08 -11.04
N ALA A 578 25.71 18.80 -11.07
CA ALA A 578 26.71 19.68 -11.69
C ALA A 578 26.51 19.80 -13.20
N GLU A 579 26.34 18.69 -13.93
CA GLU A 579 26.13 18.70 -15.38
C GLU A 579 24.82 19.42 -15.77
N ILE A 580 23.76 19.32 -14.96
CA ILE A 580 22.52 20.08 -15.16
C ILE A 580 22.75 21.57 -14.91
N TYR A 581 23.37 21.95 -13.79
CA TYR A 581 23.67 23.34 -13.44
C TYR A 581 24.53 24.02 -14.53
N ASP A 582 25.64 23.38 -14.90
CA ASP A 582 26.59 23.84 -15.91
C ASP A 582 25.97 24.00 -17.30
N ARG A 583 24.93 23.22 -17.63
CA ARG A 583 24.21 23.34 -18.91
C ARG A 583 23.18 24.45 -18.87
N LEU A 584 22.38 24.56 -17.81
CA LEU A 584 21.36 25.61 -17.66
C LEU A 584 21.96 27.02 -17.60
N GLU A 585 23.15 27.17 -17.01
CA GLU A 585 23.88 28.46 -17.00
C GLU A 585 24.28 28.93 -18.42
N LYS A 586 24.48 27.99 -19.36
CA LYS A 586 24.98 28.24 -20.72
C LYS A 586 23.89 28.18 -21.79
N LEU A 587 22.68 27.73 -21.43
CA LEU A 587 21.55 27.54 -22.33
C LEU A 587 20.91 28.89 -22.68
N ARG A 588 20.55 29.10 -23.96
CA ARG A 588 19.91 30.35 -24.42
C ARG A 588 18.39 30.21 -24.39
N ILE A 589 17.70 31.31 -24.10
CA ILE A 589 16.23 31.38 -24.09
C ILE A 589 15.69 30.83 -25.42
N GLY A 590 14.70 29.94 -25.33
CA GLY A 590 14.06 29.27 -26.47
C GLY A 590 14.73 27.97 -26.93
N GLN A 591 15.95 27.63 -26.48
CA GLN A 591 16.57 26.35 -26.84
C GLN A 591 15.91 25.15 -26.14
N THR A 592 15.93 24.00 -26.80
CA THR A 592 15.56 22.71 -26.21
C THR A 592 16.81 22.02 -25.65
N LEU A 593 16.71 21.46 -24.45
CA LEU A 593 17.72 20.59 -23.84
C LEU A 593 17.24 19.14 -23.89
N VAL A 594 17.98 18.25 -24.53
CA VAL A 594 17.65 16.82 -24.65
C VAL A 594 18.53 16.01 -23.70
N LEU A 595 17.92 15.35 -22.72
CA LEU A 595 18.60 14.41 -21.84
C LEU A 595 18.52 13.01 -22.43
N VAL A 596 19.68 12.36 -22.63
CA VAL A 596 19.80 10.98 -23.11
C VAL A 596 20.34 10.12 -21.96
N GLY A 597 19.72 8.98 -21.67
CA GLY A 597 20.15 8.10 -20.58
C GLY A 597 19.88 8.62 -19.15
N TYR A 598 19.11 9.71 -18.98
CA TYR A 598 18.81 10.29 -17.68
C TYR A 598 17.94 9.35 -16.83
N SER A 599 18.54 8.71 -15.82
CA SER A 599 17.86 7.74 -14.96
C SER A 599 16.69 8.37 -14.20
N LEU A 600 15.49 7.79 -14.33
CA LEU A 600 14.31 8.13 -13.54
C LEU A 600 14.09 7.18 -12.35
N LEU A 601 15.12 6.43 -11.97
CA LEU A 601 15.02 5.43 -10.91
C LEU A 601 15.17 6.01 -9.50
N THR A 602 15.63 7.26 -9.33
CA THR A 602 15.87 7.87 -8.02
C THR A 602 14.99 9.07 -7.72
N GLN A 603 14.68 9.27 -6.43
CA GLN A 603 13.87 10.38 -5.93
C GLN A 603 14.52 11.73 -6.22
N LEU A 604 15.85 11.84 -6.12
CA LEU A 604 16.59 13.02 -6.58
C LEU A 604 16.28 13.30 -8.05
N ASN A 605 16.43 12.32 -8.95
CA ASN A 605 16.32 12.58 -10.39
C ASN A 605 14.88 12.91 -10.81
N VAL A 606 13.89 12.23 -10.21
CA VAL A 606 12.47 12.60 -10.40
C VAL A 606 12.19 14.00 -9.83
N GLY A 607 12.77 14.35 -8.67
CA GLY A 607 12.65 15.68 -8.08
C GLY A 607 13.32 16.77 -8.91
N LEU A 608 14.51 16.52 -9.45
CA LEU A 608 15.21 17.40 -10.38
C LEU A 608 14.41 17.59 -11.66
N LEU A 609 13.69 16.58 -12.15
CA LEU A 609 12.82 16.75 -13.31
C LEU A 609 11.60 17.64 -13.02
N HIS A 610 11.06 17.60 -11.79
CA HIS A 610 10.05 18.57 -11.33
C HIS A 610 10.64 19.99 -11.22
N LEU A 611 11.87 20.15 -10.71
CA LEU A 611 12.55 21.45 -10.70
C LEU A 611 12.86 21.96 -12.11
N LEU A 612 13.29 21.07 -13.02
CA LEU A 612 13.54 21.38 -14.43
C LEU A 612 12.28 21.89 -15.13
N SER A 613 11.09 21.39 -14.79
CA SER A 613 9.84 21.87 -15.39
C SER A 613 9.52 23.35 -15.12
N ASP A 614 10.17 24.00 -14.14
CA ASP A 614 10.05 25.45 -13.93
C ASP A 614 10.98 26.29 -14.84
N PHE A 615 11.80 25.64 -15.67
CA PHE A 615 12.69 26.26 -16.66
C PHE A 615 12.28 26.00 -18.13
N PHE A 616 11.25 25.19 -18.42
CA PHE A 616 10.91 24.77 -19.79
C PHE A 616 9.39 24.72 -19.99
N ASP A 617 8.92 24.93 -21.22
CA ASP A 617 7.46 24.97 -21.50
C ASP A 617 6.81 23.60 -21.57
N ASN A 618 7.53 22.59 -22.07
CA ASN A 618 7.06 21.21 -22.13
C ASN A 618 8.20 20.26 -21.73
N ILE A 619 7.85 19.12 -21.14
CA ILE A 619 8.74 17.97 -21.00
C ILE A 619 8.15 16.85 -21.85
N THR A 620 8.86 16.40 -22.89
CA THR A 620 8.45 15.25 -23.71
C THR A 620 9.43 14.08 -23.52
N VAL A 621 8.92 12.86 -23.56
CA VAL A 621 9.68 11.62 -23.35
C VAL A 621 9.42 10.70 -24.52
N ASP A 622 10.42 10.57 -25.39
CA ASP A 622 10.35 9.76 -26.60
C ASP A 622 11.12 8.45 -26.44
N ILE A 623 10.56 7.35 -26.91
CA ILE A 623 11.12 6.00 -26.82
C ILE A 623 11.57 5.53 -28.22
N TYR A 624 12.83 5.12 -28.31
CA TYR A 624 13.49 4.66 -29.53
C TYR A 624 14.09 3.26 -29.31
N ASP A 625 13.84 2.35 -30.25
CA ASP A 625 14.15 0.92 -30.08
C ASP A 625 15.66 0.63 -29.91
N ASN A 626 16.53 1.49 -30.47
CA ASN A 626 17.98 1.33 -30.40
C ASN A 626 18.65 2.10 -29.24
N GLU A 627 17.94 3.00 -28.55
CA GLU A 627 18.54 3.94 -27.58
C GLU A 627 17.85 3.98 -26.21
N GLY A 628 16.66 3.39 -26.06
CA GLY A 628 15.85 3.52 -24.85
C GLY A 628 14.95 4.76 -24.93
N TYR A 629 15.07 5.70 -23.99
CA TYR A 629 14.27 6.93 -23.99
C TYR A 629 15.12 8.20 -23.93
N ARG A 630 14.55 9.28 -24.47
CA ARG A 630 15.11 10.64 -24.45
C ARG A 630 14.09 11.58 -23.81
N ILE A 631 14.54 12.44 -22.89
CA ILE A 631 13.70 13.47 -22.29
C ILE A 631 14.05 14.80 -22.95
N LYS A 632 13.12 15.40 -23.70
CA LYS A 632 13.30 16.74 -24.27
C LYS A 632 12.64 17.75 -23.33
N LEU A 633 13.42 18.73 -22.92
CA LEU A 633 13.02 19.89 -22.14
C LEU A 633 12.92 21.05 -23.12
N GLU A 634 11.70 21.37 -23.54
CA GLU A 634 11.44 22.22 -24.71
C GLU A 634 11.30 23.70 -24.33
N THR A 635 11.92 24.58 -25.12
CA THR A 635 11.81 26.04 -24.98
C THR A 635 12.26 26.55 -23.61
N TYR A 636 13.57 26.61 -23.39
CA TYR A 636 14.18 27.14 -22.16
C TYR A 636 13.73 28.56 -21.84
N LYS A 637 13.37 28.77 -20.58
CA LYS A 637 12.99 30.03 -19.95
C LYS A 637 13.83 30.20 -18.69
N HIS A 638 14.46 31.35 -18.55
CA HIS A 638 15.17 31.66 -17.31
C HIS A 638 14.18 31.91 -16.18
N ASN A 639 14.47 31.38 -14.99
CA ASN A 639 13.63 31.49 -13.80
C ASN A 639 14.53 31.68 -12.59
N ASP A 640 14.64 32.90 -12.08
CA ASP A 640 15.57 33.26 -11.00
C ASP A 640 15.34 32.45 -9.73
N LYS A 641 14.08 32.15 -9.38
CA LYS A 641 13.75 31.33 -8.21
C LYS A 641 14.27 29.92 -8.38
N ALA A 642 13.88 29.24 -9.47
CA ALA A 642 14.31 27.87 -9.73
C ALA A 642 15.84 27.78 -9.90
N PHE A 643 16.50 28.83 -10.41
CA PHE A 643 17.97 28.90 -10.50
C PHE A 643 18.64 29.09 -9.14
N ASN A 644 18.05 29.86 -8.22
CA ASN A 644 18.51 29.95 -6.84
C ASN A 644 18.31 28.62 -6.09
N ASP A 645 17.15 27.98 -6.23
CA ASP A 645 16.88 26.65 -5.68
C ASP A 645 17.92 25.62 -6.20
N LEU A 646 18.21 25.63 -7.51
CA LEU A 646 19.22 24.78 -8.13
C LEU A 646 20.66 25.10 -7.64
N ARG A 647 20.98 26.38 -7.43
CA ARG A 647 22.28 26.80 -6.86
C ARG A 647 22.45 26.35 -5.41
N GLU A 648 21.37 26.38 -4.63
CA GLU A 648 21.36 25.83 -3.27
C GLU A 648 21.58 24.32 -3.30
N ILE A 649 20.85 23.58 -4.15
CA ILE A 649 21.05 22.13 -4.37
C ILE A 649 22.49 21.83 -4.81
N PHE A 650 23.07 22.62 -5.72
CA PHE A 650 24.47 22.46 -6.14
C PHE A 650 25.44 22.70 -4.98
N THR A 651 25.22 23.73 -4.17
CA THR A 651 26.08 24.06 -3.01
C THR A 651 25.97 23.00 -1.91
N ALA A 652 24.74 22.55 -1.60
CA ALA A 652 24.47 21.44 -0.69
C ALA A 652 25.14 20.14 -1.19
N SER A 653 25.10 19.89 -2.50
CA SER A 653 25.76 18.76 -3.15
C SER A 653 27.28 18.78 -2.97
N GLN A 654 27.93 19.93 -3.17
CA GLN A 654 29.37 20.09 -2.93
C GLN A 654 29.75 19.96 -1.44
N ASN A 655 28.85 20.31 -0.52
CA ASN A 655 29.07 20.12 0.91
C ASN A 655 28.91 18.64 1.30
N ALA A 656 27.81 18.00 0.93
CA ALA A 656 27.56 16.57 1.20
C ALA A 656 28.70 15.69 0.68
N ARG A 657 29.28 16.02 -0.48
CA ARG A 657 30.42 15.29 -1.05
C ARG A 657 31.64 15.21 -0.13
N LYS A 658 31.87 16.23 0.73
CA LYS A 658 32.98 16.27 1.69
C LYS A 658 32.83 15.21 2.77
N ASP A 659 31.59 14.90 3.14
CA ASP A 659 31.23 13.93 4.18
C ASP A 659 30.94 12.53 3.62
N ASN A 660 31.28 12.28 2.34
CA ASN A 660 30.95 11.07 1.59
C ASN A 660 29.43 10.78 1.52
N MET A 661 28.65 11.86 1.44
CA MET A 661 27.19 11.87 1.35
C MET A 661 26.73 12.44 0.01
N ILE A 662 25.59 11.99 -0.49
CA ILE A 662 24.91 12.49 -1.68
C ILE A 662 23.69 13.35 -1.32
N ILE A 663 23.18 14.13 -2.27
CA ILE A 663 21.78 14.56 -2.21
C ILE A 663 20.94 13.37 -2.62
N TRP A 664 20.03 12.94 -1.75
CA TRP A 664 19.17 11.79 -1.99
C TRP A 664 17.77 12.21 -2.44
N SER A 665 17.26 13.33 -1.92
CA SER A 665 15.98 13.90 -2.34
C SER A 665 15.97 15.43 -2.25
N ILE A 666 15.10 16.04 -3.05
CA ILE A 666 14.81 17.49 -3.03
C ILE A 666 13.29 17.78 -2.94
N ILE A 667 12.44 16.75 -3.02
CA ILE A 667 10.98 16.83 -2.88
C ILE A 667 10.52 15.65 -2.01
N PRO A 668 9.81 15.87 -0.89
CA PRO A 668 9.35 14.80 -0.02
C PRO A 668 8.45 13.80 -0.75
N ILE A 669 8.65 12.52 -0.46
CA ILE A 669 7.96 11.40 -1.12
C ILE A 669 6.43 11.49 -0.98
N THR A 670 5.93 12.16 0.06
CA THR A 670 4.50 12.40 0.29
C THR A 670 3.87 13.44 -0.63
N ILE A 671 4.62 14.41 -1.17
CA ILE A 671 4.10 15.40 -2.14
C ILE A 671 3.86 14.73 -3.50
N LEU A 672 4.65 13.73 -3.85
CA LEU A 672 4.53 13.02 -5.11
C LEU A 672 3.22 12.18 -5.21
N TYR A 673 2.30 12.25 -4.21
CA TYR A 673 0.98 11.58 -4.21
C TYR A 673 -0.18 12.33 -3.46
N GLY A 674 -1.09 13.07 -4.13
CA GLY A 674 -2.37 13.56 -3.53
C GLY A 674 -3.45 14.17 -4.47
N PRO A 675 -4.77 13.77 -4.40
CA PRO A 675 -5.96 14.16 -5.22
C PRO A 675 -6.25 15.63 -5.71
N ALA A 676 -7.53 16.07 -5.84
CA ALA A 676 -7.91 17.19 -6.74
C ALA A 676 -8.10 18.62 -6.15
N GLY A 677 -9.32 19.15 -6.06
CA GLY A 677 -9.53 20.60 -5.74
C GLY A 677 -9.04 21.01 -4.35
N PHE A 678 -9.40 20.24 -3.32
CA PHE A 678 -8.84 20.38 -1.97
C PHE A 678 -7.33 20.14 -1.89
N TYR A 679 -6.75 19.48 -2.89
CA TYR A 679 -5.33 19.19 -2.96
C TYR A 679 -4.57 20.28 -3.74
N ALA A 680 -5.19 20.94 -4.71
CA ALA A 680 -4.71 22.23 -5.20
C ALA A 680 -4.72 23.24 -4.04
N ALA A 681 -5.77 23.30 -3.23
CA ALA A 681 -5.78 24.10 -1.99
C ALA A 681 -4.66 23.67 -1.02
N GLN A 682 -4.48 22.37 -0.76
CA GLN A 682 -3.38 21.85 0.06
C GLN A 682 -2.01 22.25 -0.50
N GLN A 683 -1.83 22.20 -1.82
CA GLN A 683 -0.58 22.54 -2.49
C GLN A 683 -0.32 24.04 -2.44
N LEU A 684 -1.31 24.89 -2.74
CA LEU A 684 -1.25 26.35 -2.58
C LEU A 684 -0.83 26.74 -1.15
N LEU A 685 -1.42 26.09 -0.14
CA LEU A 685 -1.13 26.34 1.28
C LEU A 685 0.21 25.77 1.75
N LYS A 686 0.65 24.62 1.21
CA LYS A 686 1.97 24.06 1.50
C LYS A 686 3.06 24.94 0.87
N SER A 687 2.78 25.46 -0.32
CA SER A 687 3.77 26.13 -1.14
C SER A 687 4.06 27.53 -0.61
N SER A 688 3.04 28.38 -0.42
CA SER A 688 3.23 29.76 0.04
C SER A 688 2.80 29.99 1.49
N GLY A 689 3.52 30.85 2.22
CA GLY A 689 3.18 31.29 3.57
C GLY A 689 1.98 32.25 3.62
N ASP A 690 1.86 33.14 2.63
CA ASP A 690 0.89 34.26 2.66
C ASP A 690 -0.38 34.01 1.83
N VAL A 691 -0.42 32.94 1.02
CA VAL A 691 -1.61 32.59 0.23
C VAL A 691 -2.80 32.25 1.13
N ARG A 692 -3.94 32.88 0.82
CA ARG A 692 -5.27 32.54 1.32
C ARG A 692 -6.08 31.89 0.20
N VAL A 693 -6.89 30.89 0.54
CA VAL A 693 -7.65 30.10 -0.44
C VAL A 693 -9.13 30.09 -0.08
N ASP A 694 -9.95 30.71 -0.92
CA ASP A 694 -11.40 30.70 -0.77
C ASP A 694 -12.01 29.62 -1.70
N ILE A 695 -12.64 28.61 -1.11
CA ILE A 695 -13.25 27.47 -1.80
C ILE A 695 -14.75 27.75 -1.95
N LEU A 696 -15.18 28.13 -3.16
CA LEU A 696 -16.60 28.34 -3.50
C LEU A 696 -17.23 27.02 -3.96
N GLU A 697 -18.39 26.67 -3.40
CA GLU A 697 -19.14 25.46 -3.75
C GLU A 697 -20.63 25.80 -3.90
N LYS A 698 -21.25 25.27 -4.96
CA LYS A 698 -22.66 25.49 -5.31
C LYS A 698 -23.61 24.96 -4.24
N LEU A 699 -23.26 23.86 -3.60
CA LEU A 699 -24.08 23.25 -2.55
C LEU A 699 -23.69 23.78 -1.15
N PRO A 700 -24.60 23.72 -0.16
CA PRO A 700 -24.26 23.95 1.25
C PRO A 700 -23.19 22.98 1.82
N VAL A 701 -22.84 21.93 1.08
CA VAL A 701 -22.04 20.79 1.58
C VAL A 701 -20.86 20.50 0.64
N PRO A 702 -19.65 20.24 1.16
CA PRO A 702 -18.43 20.08 0.36
C PRO A 702 -18.21 18.64 -0.17
N PHE A 703 -17.00 18.42 -0.70
CA PHE A 703 -16.41 17.13 -1.12
C PHE A 703 -16.92 16.53 -2.43
N GLY A 704 -17.91 17.13 -3.09
CA GLY A 704 -18.34 16.79 -4.45
C GLY A 704 -18.57 15.28 -4.66
N LEU A 705 -17.98 14.69 -5.71
CA LEU A 705 -18.16 13.28 -6.04
C LEU A 705 -17.62 12.28 -4.99
N VAL A 706 -16.82 12.69 -4.00
CA VAL A 706 -16.47 11.79 -2.87
C VAL A 706 -17.70 11.55 -2.00
N ARG A 707 -18.49 12.60 -1.75
CA ARG A 707 -19.78 12.50 -1.06
C ARG A 707 -20.86 11.90 -1.99
N PHE A 708 -20.96 12.42 -3.20
CA PHE A 708 -22.11 12.24 -4.10
C PHE A 708 -21.95 11.21 -5.23
N GLY A 709 -20.73 10.78 -5.54
CA GLY A 709 -20.40 9.89 -6.66
C GLY A 709 -19.98 8.49 -6.21
N VAL A 710 -19.00 8.41 -5.30
CA VAL A 710 -18.56 7.16 -4.66
C VAL A 710 -19.76 6.44 -4.07
N ALA A 711 -19.93 5.15 -4.39
CA ALA A 711 -21.07 4.37 -3.95
C ALA A 711 -21.15 4.28 -2.41
N PRO A 712 -22.36 4.15 -1.83
CA PRO A 712 -22.54 4.11 -0.38
C PRO A 712 -21.99 2.82 0.25
N ASP A 713 -21.87 1.74 -0.54
CA ASP A 713 -21.23 0.48 -0.17
C ASP A 713 -19.71 0.46 -0.41
N HIS A 714 -19.13 1.60 -0.83
CA HIS A 714 -17.69 1.90 -0.80
C HIS A 714 -17.36 3.04 0.20
N PRO A 715 -17.80 2.97 1.47
CA PRO A 715 -17.55 4.03 2.46
C PRO A 715 -16.05 4.29 2.63
N GLU A 716 -15.22 3.27 2.46
CA GLU A 716 -13.78 3.34 2.65
C GLU A 716 -13.13 4.32 1.67
N VAL A 717 -13.63 4.42 0.42
CA VAL A 717 -13.12 5.37 -0.58
C VAL A 717 -13.44 6.82 -0.19
N LYS A 718 -14.46 7.04 0.66
CA LYS A 718 -14.84 8.37 1.17
C LYS A 718 -13.86 8.90 2.23
N ASN A 719 -12.99 8.08 2.82
CA ASN A 719 -12.06 8.48 3.90
C ASN A 719 -11.10 9.63 3.55
N VAL A 720 -10.90 9.93 2.27
CA VAL A 720 -10.14 11.12 1.81
C VAL A 720 -10.72 12.44 2.36
N ILE A 721 -12.00 12.44 2.74
CA ILE A 721 -12.67 13.53 3.49
C ILE A 721 -11.89 13.95 4.73
N ASN A 722 -11.18 13.05 5.41
CA ASN A 722 -10.38 13.40 6.60
C ASN A 722 -9.19 14.32 6.26
N THR A 723 -8.60 14.18 5.07
CA THR A 723 -7.55 15.08 4.57
C THR A 723 -8.15 16.41 4.13
N PHE A 724 -9.33 16.38 3.51
CA PHE A 724 -10.07 17.58 3.14
C PHE A 724 -10.47 18.42 4.34
N HIS A 725 -10.91 17.77 5.43
CA HIS A 725 -11.25 18.42 6.69
C HIS A 725 -10.05 19.19 7.26
N LYS A 726 -8.86 18.56 7.34
CA LYS A 726 -7.62 19.22 7.79
C LYS A 726 -7.23 20.43 6.93
N THR A 727 -7.51 20.38 5.63
CA THR A 727 -7.27 21.50 4.72
C THR A 727 -8.30 22.62 4.94
N ALA A 728 -9.58 22.26 5.04
CA ALA A 728 -10.69 23.20 5.25
C ALA A 728 -10.62 23.93 6.59
N THR A 729 -10.08 23.30 7.64
CA THR A 729 -9.88 23.90 8.96
C THR A 729 -8.56 24.69 9.08
N ASN A 730 -7.81 24.88 8.00
CA ASN A 730 -6.63 25.75 8.02
C ASN A 730 -7.07 27.22 8.11
N PRO A 731 -6.52 28.06 9.01
CA PRO A 731 -6.95 29.46 9.16
C PRO A 731 -6.80 30.35 7.91
N ARG A 732 -6.05 29.90 6.90
CA ARG A 732 -5.89 30.59 5.60
C ARG A 732 -6.89 30.10 4.53
N VAL A 733 -7.79 29.18 4.88
CA VAL A 733 -8.83 28.65 3.99
C VAL A 733 -10.20 29.15 4.45
N GLN A 734 -11.04 29.58 3.52
CA GLN A 734 -12.45 29.80 3.77
C GLN A 734 -13.28 28.91 2.84
N PHE A 735 -14.33 28.31 3.37
CA PHE A 735 -15.36 27.65 2.57
C PHE A 735 -16.54 28.58 2.40
N LEU A 736 -17.02 28.70 1.16
CA LEU A 736 -18.14 29.53 0.75
C LEU A 736 -19.14 28.62 0.01
N GLY A 737 -19.85 27.79 0.79
CA GLY A 737 -20.90 26.90 0.29
C GLY A 737 -22.19 27.67 -0.02
N ASN A 738 -23.05 27.04 -0.82
CA ASN A 738 -24.28 27.64 -1.37
C ASN A 738 -24.03 28.85 -2.29
N VAL A 739 -22.93 28.82 -3.07
CA VAL A 739 -22.53 29.87 -4.01
C VAL A 739 -22.35 29.30 -5.42
N ASN A 740 -23.32 29.55 -6.31
CA ASN A 740 -23.34 29.05 -7.68
C ASN A 740 -22.60 30.00 -8.64
N VAL A 741 -21.30 29.77 -8.82
CA VAL A 741 -20.45 30.52 -9.76
C VAL A 741 -20.99 30.43 -11.20
N GLY A 742 -21.06 31.58 -11.88
CA GLY A 742 -21.72 31.76 -13.18
C GLY A 742 -23.18 32.21 -13.07
N THR A 743 -23.76 32.26 -11.87
CA THR A 743 -25.14 32.76 -11.62
C THR A 743 -25.13 33.80 -10.48
N ASP A 744 -24.60 33.40 -9.33
CA ASP A 744 -24.60 34.22 -8.12
C ASP A 744 -23.44 35.22 -8.14
N ILE A 745 -22.30 34.81 -8.72
CA ILE A 745 -21.13 35.63 -8.99
C ILE A 745 -20.49 35.15 -10.30
N THR A 746 -20.09 36.08 -11.18
CA THR A 746 -19.48 35.72 -12.47
C THR A 746 -17.99 35.42 -12.33
N ILE A 747 -17.43 34.70 -13.31
CA ILE A 747 -15.99 34.45 -13.37
C ILE A 747 -15.21 35.75 -13.46
N ASP A 748 -15.70 36.75 -14.20
CA ASP A 748 -15.00 38.04 -14.33
C ASP A 748 -15.02 38.82 -13.01
N GLN A 749 -16.09 38.73 -12.22
CA GLN A 749 -16.13 39.28 -10.86
C GLN A 749 -15.09 38.58 -9.95
N LEU A 750 -14.99 37.25 -10.01
CA LEU A 750 -13.96 36.50 -9.28
C LEU A 750 -12.55 36.87 -9.75
N ARG A 751 -12.30 37.01 -11.05
CA ARG A 751 -11.01 37.44 -11.62
C ARG A 751 -10.62 38.86 -11.21
N ASN A 752 -11.60 39.71 -10.88
CA ASN A 752 -11.36 41.05 -10.34
C ASN A 752 -11.07 41.03 -8.83
N PHE A 753 -11.69 40.11 -8.07
CA PHE A 753 -11.53 40.01 -6.61
C PHE A 753 -10.40 39.11 -6.14
N TYR A 754 -9.86 38.22 -6.99
CA TYR A 754 -8.78 37.31 -6.65
C TYR A 754 -7.60 37.46 -7.60
N HIS A 755 -6.39 37.27 -7.07
CA HIS A 755 -5.18 37.23 -7.87
C HIS A 755 -5.15 36.05 -8.85
N ALA A 756 -5.81 34.93 -8.51
CA ALA A 756 -6.01 33.77 -9.37
C ALA A 756 -7.35 33.09 -9.09
N VAL A 757 -7.97 32.53 -10.14
CA VAL A 757 -9.22 31.76 -10.07
C VAL A 757 -8.97 30.36 -10.63
N LEU A 758 -9.18 29.32 -9.83
CA LEU A 758 -8.93 27.92 -10.21
C LEU A 758 -10.25 27.12 -10.34
N LEU A 759 -10.61 26.78 -11.57
CA LEU A 759 -11.80 26.02 -11.92
C LEU A 759 -11.63 24.53 -11.59
N THR A 760 -12.34 24.04 -10.57
CA THR A 760 -12.28 22.63 -10.12
C THR A 760 -13.67 21.94 -10.09
N TYR A 761 -14.66 22.53 -10.75
CA TYR A 761 -16.09 22.15 -10.71
C TYR A 761 -16.46 20.81 -11.39
N GLY A 762 -15.48 20.00 -11.78
CA GLY A 762 -15.67 18.64 -12.27
C GLY A 762 -16.53 18.53 -13.54
N ALA A 763 -17.32 17.46 -13.64
CA ALA A 763 -18.13 17.14 -14.81
C ALA A 763 -19.58 16.79 -14.41
N GLN A 764 -20.47 17.78 -14.43
CA GLN A 764 -21.83 17.64 -13.89
C GLN A 764 -22.93 17.22 -14.88
N LYS A 765 -22.65 17.17 -16.19
CA LYS A 765 -23.61 16.77 -17.23
C LYS A 765 -23.30 15.35 -17.72
N ASP A 766 -24.32 14.58 -18.06
CA ASP A 766 -24.16 13.27 -18.69
C ASP A 766 -24.06 13.35 -20.21
N ARG A 767 -23.57 12.27 -20.83
CA ARG A 767 -23.56 12.13 -22.29
C ARG A 767 -24.90 11.55 -22.77
N LEU A 768 -25.38 12.06 -23.90
CA LEU A 768 -26.51 11.50 -24.64
C LEU A 768 -26.00 10.57 -25.74
N LEU A 769 -26.81 9.56 -26.08
CA LEU A 769 -26.62 8.69 -27.24
C LEU A 769 -27.06 9.40 -28.53
N ASN A 770 -28.09 10.24 -28.44
CA ASN A 770 -28.80 10.93 -29.53
C ASN A 770 -29.43 9.92 -30.51
N ILE A 771 -30.17 8.94 -29.97
CA ILE A 771 -30.90 7.91 -30.72
C ILE A 771 -32.41 7.98 -30.45
N PRO A 772 -33.27 7.45 -31.34
CA PRO A 772 -34.72 7.47 -31.14
C PRO A 772 -35.13 6.81 -29.81
N GLY A 773 -36.15 7.39 -29.18
CA GLY A 773 -36.69 6.95 -27.89
C GLY A 773 -35.82 7.25 -26.64
N GLU A 774 -34.67 7.93 -26.74
CA GLU A 774 -33.84 8.27 -25.56
C GLU A 774 -34.56 9.20 -24.54
N HIS A 775 -35.72 9.75 -24.91
CA HIS A 775 -36.57 10.59 -24.07
C HIS A 775 -37.73 9.86 -23.37
N LEU A 776 -37.91 8.55 -23.61
CA LEU A 776 -38.95 7.75 -22.96
C LEU A 776 -38.78 7.71 -21.43
N ASN A 777 -39.90 7.53 -20.72
CA ASN A 777 -39.86 7.29 -19.29
C ASN A 777 -39.03 6.03 -18.98
N ASN A 778 -38.34 6.06 -17.83
CA ASN A 778 -37.38 5.03 -17.42
C ASN A 778 -36.17 4.84 -18.36
N VAL A 779 -35.85 5.82 -19.23
CA VAL A 779 -34.51 5.96 -19.85
C VAL A 779 -33.67 7.00 -19.09
N ILE A 780 -33.05 6.58 -17.99
CA ILE A 780 -32.39 7.48 -17.04
C ILE A 780 -30.87 7.58 -17.24
N SER A 781 -30.30 8.68 -16.77
CA SER A 781 -28.85 8.86 -16.72
C SER A 781 -28.23 8.12 -15.53
N GLY A 782 -27.10 7.43 -15.76
CA GLY A 782 -26.29 6.88 -14.67
C GLY A 782 -25.84 7.95 -13.66
N ARG A 783 -25.60 9.20 -14.10
CA ARG A 783 -25.29 10.32 -13.20
C ARG A 783 -26.41 10.55 -12.20
N ARG A 784 -27.67 10.52 -12.68
CA ARG A 784 -28.85 10.86 -11.89
C ARG A 784 -29.25 9.71 -10.98
N PHE A 785 -29.14 8.46 -11.44
CA PHE A 785 -29.34 7.29 -10.58
C PHE A 785 -28.34 7.25 -9.41
N VAL A 786 -27.05 7.52 -9.68
CA VAL A 786 -26.03 7.65 -8.64
C VAL A 786 -26.36 8.83 -7.71
N GLY A 787 -26.69 9.99 -8.28
CA GLY A 787 -27.07 11.18 -7.52
C GLY A 787 -28.25 10.96 -6.57
N TRP A 788 -29.28 10.26 -7.03
CA TRP A 788 -30.48 9.90 -6.28
C TRP A 788 -30.14 9.06 -5.04
N TYR A 789 -29.42 7.94 -5.20
CA TYR A 789 -29.08 7.09 -4.05
C TYR A 789 -28.03 7.72 -3.11
N ASN A 790 -27.18 8.62 -3.63
CA ASN A 790 -26.18 9.34 -2.84
C ASN A 790 -26.67 10.69 -2.29
N GLY A 791 -27.90 11.10 -2.55
CA GLY A 791 -28.50 12.32 -1.99
C GLY A 791 -28.01 13.64 -2.58
N ILE A 792 -27.75 13.70 -3.89
CA ILE A 792 -27.67 14.97 -4.62
C ILE A 792 -29.04 15.66 -4.55
N PRO A 793 -29.18 16.89 -4.02
CA PRO A 793 -30.47 17.56 -3.89
C PRO A 793 -31.29 17.65 -5.18
N ALA A 794 -30.62 17.85 -6.33
CA ALA A 794 -31.26 17.96 -7.64
C ALA A 794 -31.78 16.63 -8.22
N ASP A 795 -31.46 15.49 -7.60
CA ASP A 795 -31.93 14.16 -8.01
C ASP A 795 -32.76 13.48 -6.89
N LYS A 796 -33.15 14.21 -5.82
CA LYS A 796 -33.94 13.65 -4.70
C LYS A 796 -35.31 13.15 -5.15
N ASP A 797 -35.96 13.89 -6.05
CA ASP A 797 -37.29 13.60 -6.61
C ASP A 797 -37.21 12.82 -7.95
N LEU A 798 -36.10 12.11 -8.20
CA LEU A 798 -35.97 11.27 -9.40
C LEU A 798 -36.91 10.06 -9.27
N ASP A 799 -38.03 10.09 -9.97
CA ASP A 799 -38.89 8.91 -10.08
C ASP A 799 -38.21 7.84 -10.93
N ILE A 800 -38.12 6.65 -10.35
CA ILE A 800 -37.56 5.45 -10.96
C ILE A 800 -38.56 4.34 -10.70
N ASN A 801 -39.08 3.75 -11.77
CA ASN A 801 -39.82 2.51 -11.68
C ASN A 801 -38.80 1.36 -11.45
N LEU A 802 -39.06 0.53 -10.44
CA LEU A 802 -38.28 -0.68 -10.11
C LEU A 802 -39.18 -1.94 -10.01
N ASP A 803 -40.41 -1.86 -10.52
CA ASP A 803 -41.37 -2.97 -10.56
C ASP A 803 -41.17 -3.92 -11.76
N MET A 804 -40.18 -3.67 -12.62
CA MET A 804 -39.76 -4.60 -13.68
C MET A 804 -38.72 -5.61 -13.18
N GLU A 805 -38.61 -6.75 -13.87
CA GLU A 805 -37.61 -7.78 -13.55
C GLU A 805 -36.23 -7.53 -14.21
N GLU A 806 -36.19 -6.95 -15.41
CA GLU A 806 -34.95 -6.69 -16.17
C GLU A 806 -34.65 -5.19 -16.35
N VAL A 807 -33.40 -4.83 -16.02
CA VAL A 807 -32.80 -3.50 -16.19
C VAL A 807 -31.60 -3.60 -17.11
N ILE A 808 -31.45 -2.65 -18.04
CA ILE A 808 -30.25 -2.55 -18.89
C ILE A 808 -29.37 -1.39 -18.43
N VAL A 809 -28.09 -1.65 -18.18
CA VAL A 809 -27.07 -0.61 -17.92
C VAL A 809 -26.21 -0.48 -19.17
N LEU A 810 -26.29 0.67 -19.84
CA LEU A 810 -25.56 0.97 -21.06
C LEU A 810 -24.19 1.55 -20.72
N GLY A 811 -23.13 0.76 -20.94
CA GLY A 811 -21.75 1.08 -20.59
C GLY A 811 -21.13 0.04 -19.65
N GLN A 812 -19.80 -0.05 -19.69
CA GLN A 812 -19.01 -1.06 -18.95
C GLN A 812 -17.78 -0.40 -18.30
N GLY A 813 -18.02 0.63 -17.47
CA GLY A 813 -17.02 1.23 -16.58
C GLY A 813 -17.42 1.05 -15.11
N ASN A 814 -16.61 1.54 -14.16
CA ASN A 814 -16.89 1.35 -12.73
C ASN A 814 -18.27 1.89 -12.30
N VAL A 815 -18.68 3.06 -12.79
CA VAL A 815 -20.03 3.61 -12.54
C VAL A 815 -21.15 2.65 -12.96
N ALA A 816 -20.98 1.92 -14.06
CA ALA A 816 -21.95 0.93 -14.53
C ALA A 816 -21.97 -0.29 -13.59
N ILE A 817 -20.80 -0.69 -13.06
CA ILE A 817 -20.70 -1.69 -12.00
C ILE A 817 -21.38 -1.20 -10.72
N ASP A 818 -21.19 0.05 -10.28
CA ASP A 818 -21.79 0.60 -9.07
C ASP A 818 -23.32 0.61 -9.14
N ILE A 819 -23.88 1.11 -10.25
CA ILE A 819 -25.34 1.07 -10.51
C ILE A 819 -25.86 -0.37 -10.45
N THR A 820 -25.18 -1.29 -11.15
CA THR A 820 -25.54 -2.71 -11.20
C THR A 820 -25.46 -3.36 -9.82
N ARG A 821 -24.43 -3.04 -9.04
CA ARG A 821 -24.21 -3.55 -7.69
C ARG A 821 -25.28 -3.05 -6.73
N ILE A 822 -25.68 -1.77 -6.79
CA ILE A 822 -26.75 -1.22 -5.95
C ILE A 822 -28.11 -1.87 -6.26
N LEU A 823 -28.42 -2.14 -7.54
CA LEU A 823 -29.65 -2.85 -7.95
C LEU A 823 -29.67 -4.33 -7.50
N LEU A 824 -28.52 -5.01 -7.54
CA LEU A 824 -28.43 -6.44 -7.25
C LEU A 824 -28.20 -6.74 -5.76
N THR A 825 -27.54 -5.87 -5.01
CA THR A 825 -27.16 -6.10 -3.59
C THR A 825 -28.39 -6.31 -2.69
N PRO A 826 -28.33 -7.24 -1.71
CA PRO A 826 -29.37 -7.38 -0.71
C PRO A 826 -29.54 -6.13 0.15
N ILE A 827 -30.79 -5.72 0.40
CA ILE A 827 -31.16 -4.51 1.15
C ILE A 827 -30.56 -4.50 2.57
N ASP A 828 -30.45 -5.68 3.21
CA ASP A 828 -29.82 -5.84 4.52
C ASP A 828 -28.35 -5.41 4.58
N LYS A 829 -27.66 -5.33 3.43
CA LYS A 829 -26.31 -4.78 3.33
C LYS A 829 -26.34 -3.27 3.12
N LEU A 830 -27.22 -2.79 2.23
CA LEU A 830 -27.35 -1.36 1.92
C LEU A 830 -27.89 -0.54 3.10
N LYS A 831 -28.75 -1.11 3.96
CA LYS A 831 -29.38 -0.38 5.06
C LYS A 831 -28.42 0.20 6.10
N ASN A 832 -27.21 -0.34 6.21
CA ASN A 832 -26.16 0.12 7.14
C ASN A 832 -25.16 1.09 6.47
N THR A 833 -25.42 1.56 5.25
CA THR A 833 -24.55 2.46 4.48
C THR A 833 -25.04 3.92 4.54
N ASP A 834 -24.34 4.85 3.89
CA ASP A 834 -24.78 6.26 3.77
C ASP A 834 -25.73 6.53 2.59
N ILE A 835 -26.34 5.48 2.01
CA ILE A 835 -27.41 5.57 1.02
C ILE A 835 -28.60 6.36 1.57
N THR A 836 -29.32 7.14 0.75
CA THR A 836 -30.51 7.86 1.22
C THR A 836 -31.66 6.91 1.59
N SER A 837 -32.44 7.25 2.61
CA SER A 837 -33.54 6.40 3.06
C SER A 837 -34.65 6.21 2.02
N PHE A 838 -34.98 7.24 1.23
CA PHE A 838 -35.96 7.12 0.14
C PHE A 838 -35.48 6.19 -0.97
N ALA A 839 -34.18 6.18 -1.30
CA ALA A 839 -33.63 5.25 -2.29
C ALA A 839 -33.59 3.82 -1.74
N LEU A 840 -33.23 3.65 -0.46
CA LEU A 840 -33.27 2.36 0.22
C LEU A 840 -34.70 1.78 0.28
N GLU A 841 -35.70 2.60 0.55
CA GLU A 841 -37.12 2.22 0.56
C GLU A 841 -37.62 1.84 -0.85
N ARG A 842 -37.29 2.62 -1.89
CA ARG A 842 -37.65 2.27 -3.28
C ARG A 842 -36.96 0.98 -3.71
N LEU A 843 -35.69 0.79 -3.36
CA LEU A 843 -34.94 -0.44 -3.58
C LEU A 843 -35.52 -1.64 -2.79
N SER A 844 -36.07 -1.44 -1.59
CA SER A 844 -36.65 -2.54 -0.81
C SER A 844 -37.91 -3.16 -1.41
N HIS A 845 -38.62 -2.38 -2.23
CA HIS A 845 -39.78 -2.85 -3.00
C HIS A 845 -39.41 -3.37 -4.40
N SER A 846 -38.12 -3.31 -4.79
CA SER A 846 -37.65 -3.62 -6.14
C SER A 846 -37.92 -5.07 -6.58
N ARG A 847 -38.58 -5.20 -7.73
CA ARG A 847 -38.78 -6.47 -8.42
C ARG A 847 -37.64 -6.85 -9.34
N VAL A 848 -36.63 -5.98 -9.51
CA VAL A 848 -35.46 -6.25 -10.35
C VAL A 848 -34.78 -7.56 -9.90
N ARG A 849 -34.68 -8.49 -10.85
CA ARG A 849 -33.94 -9.76 -10.71
C ARG A 849 -32.75 -9.83 -11.64
N LYS A 850 -32.82 -9.20 -12.81
CA LYS A 850 -31.83 -9.32 -13.89
C LYS A 850 -31.28 -7.94 -14.26
N VAL A 851 -29.95 -7.80 -14.27
CA VAL A 851 -29.29 -6.58 -14.75
C VAL A 851 -28.30 -6.91 -15.87
N SER A 852 -28.57 -6.36 -17.04
CA SER A 852 -27.81 -6.60 -18.27
C SER A 852 -26.86 -5.42 -18.55
N MET A 853 -25.54 -5.65 -18.43
CA MET A 853 -24.49 -4.63 -18.63
C MET A 853 -23.97 -4.62 -20.07
N VAL A 854 -24.47 -3.72 -20.90
CA VAL A 854 -24.27 -3.75 -22.36
C VAL A 854 -23.13 -2.82 -22.80
N GLY A 855 -22.14 -3.37 -23.49
CA GLY A 855 -21.00 -2.65 -24.04
C GLY A 855 -20.88 -2.75 -25.56
N ARG A 856 -20.53 -1.63 -26.21
CA ARG A 856 -20.34 -1.58 -27.67
C ARG A 856 -19.09 -2.31 -28.19
N ARG A 857 -18.07 -2.51 -27.36
CA ARG A 857 -16.83 -3.23 -27.73
C ARG A 857 -16.75 -4.59 -27.02
N GLY A 858 -15.68 -5.34 -27.22
CA GLY A 858 -15.46 -6.66 -26.64
C GLY A 858 -14.93 -6.63 -25.18
N PRO A 859 -14.76 -7.80 -24.55
CA PRO A 859 -14.20 -7.93 -23.20
C PRO A 859 -12.83 -7.25 -23.04
N LEU A 860 -12.01 -7.24 -24.10
CA LEU A 860 -10.69 -6.61 -24.09
C LEU A 860 -10.72 -5.08 -24.01
N GLN A 861 -11.88 -4.43 -24.23
CA GLN A 861 -12.01 -2.97 -24.18
C GLN A 861 -12.99 -2.44 -23.11
N ALA A 862 -13.50 -3.30 -22.23
CA ALA A 862 -14.26 -2.91 -21.04
C ALA A 862 -13.45 -1.96 -20.14
N ALA A 863 -14.06 -0.88 -19.64
CA ALA A 863 -13.38 0.17 -18.89
C ALA A 863 -13.42 -0.03 -17.36
N PHE A 864 -14.09 -1.07 -16.87
CA PHE A 864 -14.09 -1.39 -15.44
C PHE A 864 -12.75 -1.97 -14.96
N THR A 865 -12.45 -1.80 -13.68
CA THR A 865 -11.25 -2.35 -13.02
C THR A 865 -11.54 -3.65 -12.25
N ILE A 866 -10.46 -4.36 -11.90
CA ILE A 866 -10.53 -5.74 -11.39
C ILE A 866 -11.04 -5.86 -9.95
N ALA A 867 -11.03 -4.78 -9.15
CA ALA A 867 -11.56 -4.81 -7.79
C ALA A 867 -13.09 -4.81 -7.83
N GLU A 868 -13.64 -3.83 -8.54
CA GLU A 868 -15.06 -3.57 -8.73
C GLU A 868 -15.76 -4.75 -9.43
N LEU A 869 -15.15 -5.30 -10.50
CA LEU A 869 -15.66 -6.53 -11.12
C LEU A 869 -15.63 -7.72 -10.15
N ARG A 870 -14.57 -7.86 -9.35
CA ARG A 870 -14.44 -8.98 -8.41
C ARG A 870 -15.45 -8.91 -7.26
N GLU A 871 -15.83 -7.71 -6.85
CA GLU A 871 -16.89 -7.49 -5.86
C GLU A 871 -18.26 -7.80 -6.47
N LEU A 872 -18.54 -7.29 -7.66
CA LEU A 872 -19.79 -7.53 -8.39
C LEU A 872 -20.03 -9.03 -8.65
N LEU A 873 -19.02 -9.76 -9.14
CA LEU A 873 -19.10 -11.20 -9.41
C LEU A 873 -19.23 -12.07 -8.13
N LYS A 874 -19.04 -11.48 -6.94
CA LYS A 874 -19.16 -12.16 -5.64
C LYS A 874 -20.46 -11.83 -4.91
N LEU A 875 -21.40 -11.12 -5.54
CA LEU A 875 -22.67 -10.80 -4.91
C LEU A 875 -23.42 -12.08 -4.49
N GLU A 876 -23.84 -12.09 -3.23
CA GLU A 876 -24.65 -13.17 -2.67
C GLU A 876 -25.99 -13.25 -3.41
N ASN A 877 -26.45 -14.48 -3.65
CA ASN A 877 -27.72 -14.76 -4.33
C ASN A 877 -27.82 -14.20 -5.78
N CYS A 878 -26.68 -13.91 -6.43
CA CYS A 878 -26.62 -13.46 -7.83
C CYS A 878 -25.82 -14.43 -8.71
N LYS A 879 -26.42 -14.89 -9.80
CA LYS A 879 -25.77 -15.70 -10.85
C LYS A 879 -25.10 -14.77 -11.85
N ASN A 880 -23.91 -15.12 -12.31
CA ASN A 880 -23.20 -14.39 -13.37
C ASN A 880 -23.38 -15.15 -14.69
N LEU A 881 -24.04 -14.58 -15.69
CA LEU A 881 -24.22 -15.20 -17.00
C LEU A 881 -23.44 -14.44 -18.07
N TRP A 882 -22.53 -15.13 -18.72
CA TRP A 882 -21.68 -14.60 -19.78
C TRP A 882 -22.01 -15.28 -21.11
N ARG A 883 -22.04 -14.51 -22.20
CA ARG A 883 -22.25 -15.07 -23.54
C ARG A 883 -20.94 -15.66 -24.06
N LEU A 884 -20.88 -16.98 -24.25
CA LEU A 884 -19.68 -17.69 -24.75
C LEU A 884 -19.10 -17.07 -26.02
N GLN A 885 -19.98 -16.69 -26.98
CA GLN A 885 -19.60 -16.07 -28.25
C GLN A 885 -18.84 -14.75 -28.09
N ASP A 886 -19.11 -13.97 -27.04
CA ASP A 886 -18.46 -12.67 -26.78
C ASP A 886 -16.98 -12.83 -26.38
N PHE A 887 -16.56 -14.06 -26.03
CA PHE A 887 -15.19 -14.42 -25.66
C PHE A 887 -14.44 -15.22 -26.75
N THR A 888 -15.00 -15.34 -27.95
CA THR A 888 -14.35 -16.00 -29.10
C THR A 888 -13.00 -15.35 -29.39
N GLY A 889 -11.92 -16.14 -29.45
CA GLY A 889 -10.55 -15.65 -29.66
C GLY A 889 -9.93 -14.89 -28.48
N VAL A 890 -10.69 -14.58 -27.41
CA VAL A 890 -10.18 -13.80 -26.27
C VAL A 890 -9.13 -14.59 -25.48
N ARG A 891 -9.34 -15.91 -25.31
CA ARG A 891 -8.38 -16.79 -24.59
C ARG A 891 -7.00 -16.79 -25.22
N ASP A 892 -6.92 -16.78 -26.55
CA ASP A 892 -5.66 -16.86 -27.30
C ASP A 892 -4.83 -15.56 -27.19
N ILE A 893 -5.50 -14.44 -26.89
CA ILE A 893 -4.89 -13.13 -26.68
C ILE A 893 -4.44 -12.95 -25.21
N VAL A 894 -5.03 -13.65 -24.22
CA VAL A 894 -4.65 -13.50 -22.79
C VAL A 894 -3.14 -13.59 -22.50
N PRO A 895 -2.34 -14.47 -23.15
CA PRO A 895 -0.90 -14.51 -22.94
C PRO A 895 -0.20 -13.17 -23.22
N THR A 896 -0.64 -12.43 -24.25
CA THR A 896 -0.05 -11.18 -24.77
C THR A 896 -0.64 -9.89 -24.17
N LEU A 897 -1.44 -10.01 -23.10
CA LEU A 897 -2.07 -8.87 -22.43
C LEU A 897 -1.27 -8.35 -21.22
N ALA A 898 -1.30 -7.02 -21.08
CA ALA A 898 -0.71 -6.32 -19.95
C ALA A 898 -1.22 -6.86 -18.62
N ARG A 899 -0.34 -7.04 -17.63
CA ARG A 899 -0.67 -7.65 -16.33
C ARG A 899 -2.00 -7.17 -15.70
N PRO A 900 -2.38 -5.87 -15.72
CA PRO A 900 -3.69 -5.43 -15.23
C PRO A 900 -4.85 -5.96 -16.09
N ARG A 901 -4.72 -5.89 -17.42
CA ARG A 901 -5.70 -6.36 -18.41
C ARG A 901 -5.83 -7.88 -18.39
N LYS A 902 -4.71 -8.59 -18.42
CA LYS A 902 -4.61 -10.06 -18.31
C LYS A 902 -5.37 -10.59 -17.11
N ARG A 903 -5.10 -10.08 -15.92
CA ARG A 903 -5.78 -10.52 -14.69
C ARG A 903 -7.28 -10.18 -14.66
N LEU A 904 -7.70 -9.12 -15.35
CA LEU A 904 -9.11 -8.79 -15.53
C LEU A 904 -9.79 -9.78 -16.50
N THR A 905 -9.16 -10.08 -17.63
CA THR A 905 -9.65 -11.04 -18.62
C THR A 905 -9.66 -12.48 -18.07
N GLU A 906 -8.62 -12.90 -17.35
CA GLU A 906 -8.57 -14.17 -16.60
C GLU A 906 -9.73 -14.28 -15.59
N LEU A 907 -10.10 -13.19 -14.92
CA LEU A 907 -11.25 -13.18 -13.98
C LEU A 907 -12.58 -13.34 -14.72
N MET A 908 -12.77 -12.68 -15.87
CA MET A 908 -13.97 -12.83 -16.70
C MET A 908 -14.08 -14.26 -17.26
N LEU A 909 -12.99 -14.80 -17.82
CA LEU A 909 -12.95 -16.17 -18.35
C LEU A 909 -13.21 -17.22 -17.28
N LYS A 910 -12.62 -17.05 -16.08
CA LYS A 910 -12.90 -17.90 -14.94
C LYS A 910 -14.38 -17.86 -14.55
N SER A 911 -14.99 -16.67 -14.49
CA SER A 911 -16.42 -16.55 -14.16
C SER A 911 -17.33 -17.10 -15.26
N LEU A 912 -16.91 -17.06 -16.52
CA LEU A 912 -17.58 -17.72 -17.65
C LEU A 912 -17.57 -19.25 -17.47
N GLU A 913 -16.43 -19.83 -17.07
CA GLU A 913 -16.32 -21.26 -16.76
C GLU A 913 -17.19 -21.67 -15.57
N GLU A 914 -17.23 -20.85 -14.51
CA GLU A 914 -18.06 -21.11 -13.31
C GLU A 914 -19.59 -20.95 -13.56
N SER A 915 -19.99 -20.24 -14.63
CA SER A 915 -21.41 -19.95 -14.97
C SER A 915 -22.25 -21.15 -15.43
N VAL A 916 -21.60 -22.28 -15.76
CA VAL A 916 -22.21 -23.48 -16.35
C VAL A 916 -22.87 -24.40 -15.32
N SER A 917 -22.91 -24.01 -14.04
CA SER A 917 -23.54 -24.80 -12.97
C SER A 917 -25.02 -24.43 -12.72
N ASP A 918 -25.83 -25.43 -12.41
CA ASP A 918 -27.19 -25.23 -11.90
C ASP A 918 -27.13 -24.63 -10.49
N SER A 919 -27.64 -23.41 -10.34
CA SER A 919 -27.63 -22.66 -9.09
C SER A 919 -29.03 -22.22 -8.67
N THR A 920 -29.29 -22.25 -7.36
CA THR A 920 -30.57 -21.87 -6.74
C THR A 920 -30.67 -20.36 -6.47
N GLN A 921 -29.99 -19.55 -7.27
CA GLN A 921 -29.86 -18.10 -7.06
C GLN A 921 -31.04 -17.33 -7.69
N THR A 922 -31.49 -16.26 -7.04
CA THR A 922 -32.71 -15.53 -7.45
C THR A 922 -32.46 -14.23 -8.21
N LYS A 923 -31.20 -13.84 -8.45
CA LYS A 923 -30.83 -12.67 -9.27
C LYS A 923 -29.78 -13.05 -10.33
N GLU A 924 -29.70 -12.25 -11.39
CA GLU A 924 -28.81 -12.43 -12.55
C GLU A 924 -28.04 -11.15 -12.89
N LEU A 925 -26.75 -11.32 -13.17
CA LEU A 925 -25.84 -10.34 -13.74
C LEU A 925 -25.41 -10.80 -15.13
N ASN A 926 -25.73 -10.01 -16.16
CA ASN A 926 -25.57 -10.43 -17.55
C ASN A 926 -24.73 -9.41 -18.35
N PRO A 927 -23.39 -9.51 -18.35
CA PRO A 927 -22.54 -8.65 -19.17
C PRO A 927 -22.63 -9.07 -20.65
N ILE A 928 -22.98 -8.11 -21.51
CA ILE A 928 -23.18 -8.31 -22.96
C ILE A 928 -22.22 -7.40 -23.71
N PHE A 929 -21.44 -7.96 -24.62
CA PHE A 929 -20.47 -7.22 -25.42
C PHE A 929 -20.92 -7.05 -26.87
N LEU A 930 -20.19 -6.24 -27.62
CA LEU A 930 -20.40 -6.05 -29.07
C LEU A 930 -21.85 -5.65 -29.42
N ARG A 931 -22.45 -4.75 -28.63
CA ARG A 931 -23.80 -4.21 -28.87
C ARG A 931 -23.84 -2.69 -28.75
N SER A 932 -24.26 -2.02 -29.83
CA SER A 932 -24.55 -0.58 -29.83
C SER A 932 -26.06 -0.37 -29.77
N PRO A 933 -26.61 0.41 -28.82
CA PRO A 933 -28.03 0.74 -28.83
C PRO A 933 -28.34 1.61 -30.07
N VAL A 934 -29.41 1.26 -30.78
CA VAL A 934 -29.87 1.92 -32.01
C VAL A 934 -31.16 2.68 -31.77
N GLU A 935 -32.05 2.14 -30.94
CA GLU A 935 -33.38 2.69 -30.69
C GLU A 935 -33.92 2.15 -29.35
N PHE A 936 -34.58 3.01 -28.58
CA PHE A 936 -35.41 2.62 -27.44
C PHE A 936 -36.87 2.54 -27.93
N HIS A 937 -37.56 1.44 -27.64
CA HIS A 937 -38.94 1.21 -28.04
C HIS A 937 -39.89 1.24 -26.84
N GLY A 938 -41.01 1.92 -27.02
CA GLY A 938 -42.08 2.13 -26.04
C GLY A 938 -43.01 3.24 -26.53
N ASP A 939 -44.17 3.39 -25.89
CA ASP A 939 -45.10 4.49 -26.16
C ASP A 939 -44.70 5.71 -25.30
N ASP A 940 -45.07 5.70 -24.01
CA ASP A 940 -44.57 6.67 -23.01
C ASP A 940 -43.42 6.08 -22.15
N ASP A 941 -43.54 4.79 -21.79
CA ASP A 941 -42.57 4.03 -21.00
C ASP A 941 -41.72 3.09 -21.86
N LEU A 942 -40.46 2.93 -21.47
CA LEU A 942 -39.55 1.95 -22.08
C LEU A 942 -40.09 0.50 -21.95
N GLN A 943 -40.16 -0.20 -23.08
CA GLN A 943 -40.53 -1.62 -23.15
C GLN A 943 -39.36 -2.50 -23.64
N SER A 944 -38.53 -2.00 -24.56
CA SER A 944 -37.34 -2.72 -25.04
C SER A 944 -36.29 -1.79 -25.66
N ILE A 945 -35.07 -2.29 -25.83
CA ILE A 945 -34.00 -1.60 -26.57
C ILE A 945 -33.58 -2.48 -27.75
N ARG A 946 -33.52 -1.88 -28.94
CA ARG A 946 -32.94 -2.49 -30.13
C ARG A 946 -31.46 -2.15 -30.21
N PHE A 947 -30.63 -3.17 -30.33
CA PHE A 947 -29.18 -3.08 -30.50
C PHE A 947 -28.76 -3.51 -31.90
N ALA A 948 -27.74 -2.87 -32.46
CA ALA A 948 -26.94 -3.44 -33.53
C ALA A 948 -25.88 -4.37 -32.94
N VAL A 949 -25.67 -5.52 -33.58
CA VAL A 949 -24.49 -6.37 -33.36
C VAL A 949 -23.27 -5.63 -33.93
N ASN A 950 -22.17 -5.59 -33.19
CA ASN A 950 -20.92 -4.98 -33.66
C ASN A 950 -19.87 -6.03 -33.98
N ARG A 951 -19.00 -5.72 -34.94
CA ARG A 951 -17.66 -6.32 -35.05
C ARG A 951 -16.61 -5.32 -34.57
N LEU A 952 -15.41 -5.81 -34.26
CA LEU A 952 -14.26 -4.95 -33.95
C LEU A 952 -13.40 -4.77 -35.20
N GLN A 953 -12.98 -3.54 -35.46
CA GLN A 953 -12.08 -3.18 -36.56
C GLN A 953 -10.85 -2.45 -36.01
N GLY A 954 -9.67 -2.84 -36.47
CA GLY A 954 -8.37 -2.30 -36.03
C GLY A 954 -7.39 -3.40 -35.63
N ASP A 955 -6.10 -3.20 -35.94
CA ASP A 955 -5.07 -4.23 -35.82
C ASP A 955 -4.70 -4.55 -34.37
N ALA A 956 -4.64 -3.54 -33.51
CA ALA A 956 -4.40 -3.69 -32.07
C ALA A 956 -5.70 -3.59 -31.26
N PHE A 957 -5.87 -4.44 -30.24
CA PHE A 957 -7.09 -4.47 -29.42
C PHE A 957 -7.39 -3.16 -28.67
N GLN A 958 -6.39 -2.29 -28.50
CA GLN A 958 -6.50 -1.02 -27.79
C GLN A 958 -7.21 0.03 -28.66
N ASP A 959 -6.86 0.08 -29.94
CA ASP A 959 -7.40 1.00 -30.96
C ASP A 959 -8.68 0.49 -31.62
N GLN A 960 -9.04 -0.78 -31.37
CA GLN A 960 -10.23 -1.39 -31.95
C GLN A 960 -11.51 -0.59 -31.67
N VAL A 961 -12.13 -0.16 -32.77
CA VAL A 961 -13.42 0.51 -32.80
C VAL A 961 -14.54 -0.51 -33.01
N ALA A 962 -15.73 -0.17 -32.56
CA ALA A 962 -16.94 -0.96 -32.82
C ALA A 962 -17.58 -0.48 -34.13
N GLU A 963 -17.69 -1.39 -35.09
CA GLU A 963 -18.40 -1.19 -36.35
C GLU A 963 -19.70 -2.00 -36.32
N ALA A 964 -20.85 -1.35 -36.57
CA ALA A 964 -22.14 -2.03 -36.57
C ALA A 964 -22.26 -2.94 -37.80
N THR A 965 -22.81 -4.15 -37.62
CA THR A 965 -23.20 -5.05 -38.70
C THR A 965 -24.67 -4.80 -39.09
N ASN A 966 -25.18 -5.57 -40.06
CA ASN A 966 -26.59 -5.53 -40.44
C ASN A 966 -27.51 -6.39 -39.53
N GLU A 967 -26.95 -7.00 -38.48
CA GLU A 967 -27.70 -7.83 -37.52
C GLU A 967 -28.17 -7.00 -36.32
N PHE A 968 -29.38 -7.29 -35.85
CA PHE A 968 -30.00 -6.60 -34.73
C PHE A 968 -30.49 -7.57 -33.66
N GLU A 969 -30.43 -7.13 -32.41
CA GLU A 969 -30.94 -7.86 -31.24
C GLU A 969 -31.81 -6.91 -30.42
N THR A 970 -33.05 -7.30 -30.12
CA THR A 970 -33.94 -6.53 -29.24
C THR A 970 -34.02 -7.22 -27.87
N ILE A 971 -33.73 -6.46 -26.81
CA ILE A 971 -33.81 -6.95 -25.43
C ILE A 971 -34.95 -6.20 -24.73
N SER A 972 -35.91 -6.93 -24.16
CA SER A 972 -36.98 -6.36 -23.34
C SER A 972 -36.45 -5.90 -21.99
N CYS A 973 -36.83 -4.70 -21.56
CA CYS A 973 -36.49 -4.16 -20.24
C CYS A 973 -37.41 -2.99 -19.91
N GLY A 974 -37.74 -2.81 -18.62
CA GLY A 974 -38.55 -1.67 -18.18
C GLY A 974 -37.73 -0.45 -17.72
N LEU A 975 -36.40 -0.56 -17.65
CA LEU A 975 -35.51 0.51 -17.20
C LEU A 975 -34.16 0.43 -17.93
N ALA A 976 -33.70 1.56 -18.45
CA ALA A 976 -32.38 1.73 -19.05
C ALA A 976 -31.57 2.80 -18.31
N VAL A 977 -30.34 2.47 -17.92
CA VAL A 977 -29.44 3.40 -17.23
C VAL A 977 -28.21 3.70 -18.09
N ARG A 978 -28.12 4.94 -18.57
CA ARG A 978 -27.08 5.42 -19.49
C ARG A 978 -25.81 5.78 -18.73
N SER A 979 -24.86 4.84 -18.64
CA SER A 979 -23.56 4.98 -17.95
C SER A 979 -22.38 5.13 -18.94
N ILE A 980 -22.56 5.98 -19.95
CA ILE A 980 -21.62 6.19 -21.07
C ILE A 980 -20.63 7.37 -20.85
N GLY A 981 -20.49 7.82 -19.60
CA GLY A 981 -19.59 8.89 -19.17
C GLY A 981 -20.22 10.29 -19.11
N TYR A 982 -19.44 11.23 -18.59
CA TYR A 982 -19.89 12.59 -18.28
C TYR A 982 -19.32 13.64 -19.25
N LYS A 983 -19.69 14.90 -19.02
CA LYS A 983 -19.11 16.13 -19.57
C LYS A 983 -19.19 17.24 -18.52
N SER A 984 -18.20 18.11 -18.50
CA SER A 984 -18.32 19.43 -17.87
C SER A 984 -19.30 20.29 -18.66
N VAL A 985 -19.66 21.44 -18.08
CA VAL A 985 -20.43 22.49 -18.76
C VAL A 985 -19.65 23.79 -18.69
N GLN A 986 -19.90 24.69 -19.63
CA GLN A 986 -19.49 26.08 -19.52
C GLN A 986 -20.43 26.73 -18.50
N ILE A 987 -19.94 27.01 -17.29
CA ILE A 987 -20.75 27.62 -16.21
C ILE A 987 -20.88 29.14 -16.37
N ASP A 988 -19.94 29.77 -17.07
CA ASP A 988 -19.91 31.19 -17.38
C ASP A 988 -19.39 31.38 -18.80
N SER A 989 -19.96 32.33 -19.53
CA SER A 989 -19.55 32.74 -20.89
C SER A 989 -18.07 33.11 -21.00
N SER A 990 -17.43 33.64 -19.95
CA SER A 990 -16.02 34.04 -20.02
C SER A 990 -15.02 32.87 -19.87
N ILE A 991 -15.51 31.63 -19.67
CA ILE A 991 -14.67 30.42 -19.67
C ILE A 991 -14.52 29.86 -21.10
N PRO A 992 -13.30 29.77 -21.67
CA PRO A 992 -13.02 29.02 -22.89
C PRO A 992 -13.38 27.53 -22.75
N PHE A 993 -14.25 26.99 -23.61
CA PHE A 993 -14.84 25.66 -23.38
C PHE A 993 -14.96 24.79 -24.64
N ASP A 994 -14.42 23.57 -24.61
CA ASP A 994 -14.58 22.58 -25.69
C ASP A 994 -15.89 21.80 -25.47
N GLY A 995 -16.95 22.20 -26.17
CA GLY A 995 -18.26 21.52 -26.11
C GLY A 995 -18.25 20.07 -26.64
N LYS A 996 -17.31 19.72 -27.53
CA LYS A 996 -17.20 18.38 -28.11
C LYS A 996 -16.60 17.41 -27.11
N LYS A 997 -15.45 17.74 -26.51
CA LYS A 997 -14.81 16.94 -25.44
C LYS A 997 -15.56 17.08 -24.10
N GLY A 998 -16.19 18.23 -23.87
CA GLY A 998 -16.91 18.56 -22.64
C GLY A 998 -15.97 18.89 -21.49
N ARG A 999 -15.00 19.80 -21.72
CA ARG A 999 -14.00 20.26 -20.74
C ARG A 999 -13.59 21.71 -21.02
N VAL A 1000 -13.06 22.39 -20.01
CA VAL A 1000 -12.46 23.73 -20.15
C VAL A 1000 -11.25 23.65 -21.07
N MET A 1001 -11.13 24.57 -22.03
CA MET A 1001 -9.93 24.67 -22.85
C MET A 1001 -8.79 25.20 -21.97
N ASN A 1002 -7.71 24.44 -21.90
CA ASN A 1002 -6.54 24.78 -21.10
C ASN A 1002 -5.28 24.21 -21.75
N LYS A 1003 -4.14 24.86 -21.54
CA LYS A 1003 -2.82 24.25 -21.69
C LYS A 1003 -2.31 23.96 -20.28
N ASP A 1004 -2.25 22.69 -19.93
CA ASP A 1004 -1.61 22.18 -18.70
C ASP A 1004 -2.18 22.79 -17.41
N GLY A 1005 -3.49 23.10 -17.45
CA GLY A 1005 -4.25 23.77 -16.41
C GLY A 1005 -4.29 25.30 -16.48
N LYS A 1006 -3.49 25.96 -17.33
CA LYS A 1006 -3.65 27.38 -17.65
C LYS A 1006 -4.82 27.57 -18.61
N VAL A 1007 -5.77 28.45 -18.29
CA VAL A 1007 -6.92 28.78 -19.14
C VAL A 1007 -6.73 30.15 -19.80
N ASP A 1008 -6.48 31.17 -18.99
CA ASP A 1008 -6.30 32.58 -19.39
C ASP A 1008 -5.53 33.34 -18.29
N ALA A 1009 -5.22 34.63 -18.48
CA ALA A 1009 -4.35 35.48 -17.65
C ALA A 1009 -4.28 35.14 -16.14
N ASN A 1010 -5.41 35.18 -15.43
CA ASN A 1010 -5.50 34.76 -14.02
C ASN A 1010 -6.53 33.62 -13.79
N LEU A 1011 -6.83 32.85 -14.84
CA LEU A 1011 -7.82 31.77 -14.82
C LEU A 1011 -7.15 30.43 -15.12
N TYR A 1012 -7.46 29.42 -14.31
CA TYR A 1012 -6.85 28.10 -14.33
C TYR A 1012 -7.93 27.03 -14.23
N SER A 1013 -7.61 25.77 -14.53
CA SER A 1013 -8.53 24.63 -14.43
C SER A 1013 -7.80 23.36 -13.99
N ALA A 1014 -8.42 22.56 -13.13
CA ALA A 1014 -7.87 21.29 -12.66
C ALA A 1014 -8.93 20.20 -12.48
N GLY A 1015 -8.46 18.96 -12.43
CA GLY A 1015 -9.29 17.76 -12.36
C GLY A 1015 -10.15 17.56 -13.59
N TRP A 1016 -11.32 16.93 -13.44
CA TRP A 1016 -12.21 16.59 -14.56
C TRP A 1016 -12.69 17.80 -15.39
N ALA A 1017 -12.66 19.02 -14.83
CA ALA A 1017 -12.93 20.25 -15.57
C ALA A 1017 -11.84 20.55 -16.62
N ALA A 1018 -10.58 20.18 -16.35
CA ALA A 1018 -9.44 20.38 -17.25
C ALA A 1018 -9.14 19.16 -18.14
N THR A 1019 -9.11 17.97 -17.55
CA THR A 1019 -8.70 16.73 -18.25
C THR A 1019 -9.87 16.08 -18.99
N GLY A 1020 -11.09 16.21 -18.44
CA GLY A 1020 -12.26 15.43 -18.79
C GLY A 1020 -12.53 14.31 -17.77
N PRO A 1021 -13.73 13.69 -17.79
CA PRO A 1021 -14.16 12.75 -16.75
C PRO A 1021 -13.62 11.34 -16.97
N VAL A 1022 -12.30 11.19 -16.86
CA VAL A 1022 -11.56 9.94 -16.97
C VAL A 1022 -10.55 9.88 -15.83
N GLY A 1023 -10.45 8.70 -15.19
CA GLY A 1023 -9.50 8.45 -14.11
C GLY A 1023 -10.11 8.47 -12.71
N VAL A 1024 -9.46 7.73 -11.82
CA VAL A 1024 -9.80 7.64 -10.39
C VAL A 1024 -9.32 8.87 -9.62
N ILE A 1025 -9.70 8.97 -8.34
CA ILE A 1025 -9.26 10.01 -7.39
C ILE A 1025 -7.73 10.24 -7.42
N LEU A 1026 -6.94 9.16 -7.58
CA LEU A 1026 -5.46 9.14 -7.71
C LEU A 1026 -4.90 9.70 -9.04
N LEU A 1027 -5.73 10.08 -10.02
CA LEU A 1027 -5.28 10.78 -11.25
C LEU A 1027 -5.68 12.25 -11.25
N THR A 1028 -6.88 12.54 -10.72
CA THR A 1028 -7.36 13.91 -10.50
C THR A 1028 -6.41 14.68 -9.56
N MET A 1029 -5.80 13.92 -8.65
CA MET A 1029 -4.46 14.03 -8.05
C MET A 1029 -3.40 14.86 -8.75
N THR A 1030 -2.54 14.18 -9.50
CA THR A 1030 -1.25 14.72 -9.90
C THR A 1030 -1.46 15.98 -10.72
N ASN A 1031 -2.54 16.02 -11.49
CA ASN A 1031 -3.00 17.20 -12.21
C ASN A 1031 -3.32 18.41 -11.29
N ALA A 1032 -3.99 18.25 -10.16
CA ALA A 1032 -4.32 19.39 -9.31
C ALA A 1032 -3.18 19.83 -8.39
N PHE A 1033 -2.25 18.94 -8.04
CA PHE A 1033 -0.96 19.35 -7.45
C PHE A 1033 -0.12 20.15 -8.46
N GLN A 1034 0.03 19.64 -9.67
CA GLN A 1034 0.68 20.34 -10.79
C GLN A 1034 0.06 21.73 -11.00
N VAL A 1035 -1.28 21.84 -11.05
CA VAL A 1035 -1.97 23.12 -11.27
C VAL A 1035 -2.04 24.00 -10.01
N GLY A 1036 -2.02 23.43 -8.81
CA GLY A 1036 -1.85 24.19 -7.57
C GLY A 1036 -0.50 24.90 -7.55
N SER A 1037 0.58 24.15 -7.82
CA SER A 1037 1.90 24.75 -8.08
C SER A 1037 1.87 25.70 -9.28
N LEU A 1038 1.08 25.45 -10.34
CA LEU A 1038 0.96 26.34 -11.52
C LEU A 1038 0.57 27.77 -11.10
N VAL A 1039 -0.47 27.85 -10.28
CA VAL A 1039 -0.97 29.12 -9.72
C VAL A 1039 0.10 29.79 -8.85
N CYS A 1040 0.76 29.04 -7.96
CA CYS A 1040 1.78 29.57 -7.04
C CYS A 1040 2.85 30.41 -7.76
N ASN A 1041 3.58 29.84 -8.71
CA ASN A 1041 4.75 30.54 -9.28
C ASN A 1041 4.36 31.77 -10.11
N GLU A 1042 3.12 31.87 -10.61
CA GLU A 1042 2.63 33.06 -11.30
C GLU A 1042 2.19 34.18 -10.33
N LEU A 1043 1.72 33.84 -9.12
CA LEU A 1043 1.25 34.79 -8.12
C LEU A 1043 2.37 35.62 -7.45
N ILE A 1044 3.63 35.14 -7.49
CA ILE A 1044 4.81 35.76 -6.84
C ILE A 1044 5.03 37.23 -7.27
N SER A 1045 4.46 37.66 -8.40
CA SER A 1045 4.68 38.98 -9.00
C SER A 1045 3.66 40.08 -8.64
N SER A 1046 2.55 39.75 -7.96
CA SER A 1046 1.44 40.71 -7.77
C SER A 1046 1.42 41.38 -6.39
N THR A 1047 1.65 42.70 -6.37
CA THR A 1047 1.49 43.56 -5.18
C THR A 1047 0.10 44.20 -5.07
N GLU A 1048 -0.82 43.86 -5.98
CA GLU A 1048 -2.15 44.47 -6.04
C GLU A 1048 -3.03 43.99 -4.88
N ASN A 1049 -3.60 44.90 -4.09
CA ASN A 1049 -4.48 44.52 -2.99
C ASN A 1049 -5.88 44.19 -3.51
N LYS A 1050 -6.16 42.89 -3.68
CA LYS A 1050 -7.46 42.39 -4.16
C LYS A 1050 -8.45 42.18 -3.01
N ALA A 1051 -9.74 42.40 -3.26
CA ALA A 1051 -10.79 42.34 -2.23
C ALA A 1051 -11.05 40.94 -1.65
N GLY A 1052 -10.67 39.87 -2.34
CA GLY A 1052 -10.89 38.48 -1.94
C GLY A 1052 -12.35 38.16 -1.63
N SER A 1053 -12.57 37.31 -0.63
CA SER A 1053 -13.91 36.97 -0.15
C SER A 1053 -14.73 38.14 0.40
N ASN A 1054 -14.16 39.31 0.69
CA ASN A 1054 -14.98 40.48 1.06
C ASN A 1054 -15.79 40.97 -0.14
N GLY A 1055 -15.15 41.14 -1.30
CA GLY A 1055 -15.86 41.51 -2.54
C GLY A 1055 -16.90 40.47 -2.97
N VAL A 1056 -16.62 39.17 -2.73
CA VAL A 1056 -17.61 38.10 -2.92
C VAL A 1056 -18.79 38.25 -1.96
N ARG A 1057 -18.54 38.42 -0.66
CA ARG A 1057 -19.58 38.60 0.36
C ARG A 1057 -20.45 39.81 0.06
N ASP A 1058 -19.88 40.93 -0.35
CA ASP A 1058 -20.64 42.14 -0.67
C ASP A 1058 -21.66 41.92 -1.80
N ILE A 1059 -21.27 41.22 -2.87
CA ILE A 1059 -22.19 40.85 -3.97
C ILE A 1059 -23.28 39.88 -3.48
N LEU A 1060 -22.90 38.83 -2.74
CA LEU A 1060 -23.84 37.81 -2.29
C LEU A 1060 -24.83 38.35 -1.25
N ASN A 1061 -24.37 39.19 -0.32
CA ASN A 1061 -25.21 39.90 0.65
C ASN A 1061 -26.18 40.85 -0.05
N ALA A 1062 -25.73 41.63 -1.04
CA ALA A 1062 -26.59 42.50 -1.84
C ALA A 1062 -27.66 41.74 -2.65
N LYS A 1063 -27.38 40.47 -2.99
CA LYS A 1063 -28.34 39.53 -3.62
C LYS A 1063 -29.19 38.74 -2.62
N GLY A 1064 -28.97 38.89 -1.30
CA GLY A 1064 -29.68 38.14 -0.27
C GLY A 1064 -29.34 36.64 -0.21
N ILE A 1065 -28.18 36.23 -0.71
CA ILE A 1065 -27.75 34.83 -0.79
C ILE A 1065 -27.09 34.42 0.51
N GLN A 1066 -27.68 33.45 1.22
CA GLN A 1066 -27.08 32.87 2.44
C GLN A 1066 -25.85 32.02 2.07
N ILE A 1067 -24.68 32.47 2.52
CA ILE A 1067 -23.42 31.72 2.44
C ILE A 1067 -23.36 30.70 3.57
N VAL A 1068 -22.82 29.51 3.29
CA VAL A 1068 -22.56 28.47 4.29
C VAL A 1068 -21.06 28.34 4.51
N SER A 1069 -20.57 28.70 5.70
CA SER A 1069 -19.16 28.54 6.07
C SER A 1069 -18.81 27.07 6.32
N TYR A 1070 -17.52 26.76 6.54
CA TYR A 1070 -17.13 25.39 6.90
C TYR A 1070 -17.67 24.98 8.27
N GLU A 1071 -17.77 25.92 9.20
CA GLU A 1071 -18.31 25.74 10.55
C GLU A 1071 -19.83 25.52 10.50
N ASP A 1072 -20.53 26.22 9.60
CA ASP A 1072 -21.95 25.99 9.36
C ASP A 1072 -22.21 24.63 8.71
N TRP A 1073 -21.36 24.21 7.77
CA TRP A 1073 -21.39 22.84 7.23
C TRP A 1073 -21.20 21.80 8.34
N GLN A 1074 -20.31 22.00 9.31
CA GLN A 1074 -20.13 21.07 10.44
C GLN A 1074 -21.41 20.88 11.28
N LYS A 1075 -22.30 21.89 11.34
CA LYS A 1075 -23.62 21.76 11.97
C LYS A 1075 -24.52 20.80 11.19
N ILE A 1076 -24.55 20.95 9.86
CA ILE A 1076 -25.29 20.05 8.96
C ILE A 1076 -24.71 18.62 9.10
N ASP A 1077 -23.39 18.46 8.99
CA ASP A 1077 -22.69 17.18 9.12
C ASP A 1077 -23.02 16.46 10.44
N ARG A 1078 -23.08 17.19 11.56
CA ARG A 1078 -23.50 16.64 12.86
C ARG A 1078 -24.96 16.17 12.84
N VAL A 1079 -25.89 16.95 12.29
CA VAL A 1079 -27.30 16.54 12.19
C VAL A 1079 -27.45 15.30 11.29
N GLU A 1080 -26.68 15.19 10.21
CA GLU A 1080 -26.65 13.98 9.38
C GLU A 1080 -26.15 12.77 10.15
N GLN A 1081 -25.06 12.91 10.91
CA GLN A 1081 -24.51 11.84 11.76
C GLN A 1081 -25.50 11.42 12.85
N ASP A 1082 -26.16 12.37 13.52
CA ASP A 1082 -27.14 12.10 14.58
C ASP A 1082 -28.37 11.37 14.04
N ARG A 1083 -28.89 11.77 12.86
CA ARG A 1083 -29.97 11.04 12.16
C ARG A 1083 -29.50 9.64 11.73
N GLY A 1084 -28.29 9.54 11.20
CA GLY A 1084 -27.69 8.25 10.83
C GLY A 1084 -27.63 7.30 12.01
N LYS A 1085 -27.13 7.77 13.16
CA LYS A 1085 -27.02 7.01 14.40
C LYS A 1085 -28.37 6.46 14.89
N GLN A 1086 -29.46 7.23 14.74
CA GLN A 1086 -30.82 6.77 15.05
C GLN A 1086 -31.31 5.65 14.10
N LEU A 1087 -30.84 5.66 12.85
CA LEU A 1087 -31.19 4.68 11.80
C LEU A 1087 -30.19 3.51 11.67
N GLY A 1088 -29.12 3.48 12.46
CA GLY A 1088 -28.04 2.46 12.36
C GLY A 1088 -27.07 2.68 11.20
N LYS A 1089 -26.94 3.92 10.71
CA LYS A 1089 -26.15 4.33 9.54
C LYS A 1089 -25.01 5.29 9.93
N PRO A 1090 -23.93 5.40 9.14
CA PRO A 1090 -22.85 6.36 9.39
C PRO A 1090 -23.34 7.83 9.37
N ARG A 1091 -24.36 8.09 8.57
CA ARG A 1091 -25.09 9.36 8.44
C ARG A 1091 -26.41 9.13 7.71
N GLU A 1092 -27.38 9.99 7.91
CA GLU A 1092 -28.50 10.19 6.98
C GLU A 1092 -28.30 11.52 6.28
N LYS A 1093 -28.08 11.48 4.96
CA LYS A 1093 -27.82 12.68 4.17
C LYS A 1093 -29.08 13.55 4.12
N ILE A 1094 -28.94 14.81 4.52
CA ILE A 1094 -29.96 15.82 4.21
C ILE A 1094 -29.89 16.05 2.69
N VAL A 1095 -31.06 16.10 2.04
CA VAL A 1095 -31.17 16.33 0.59
C VAL A 1095 -31.95 17.58 0.24
N ASP A 1096 -32.59 18.22 1.22
CA ASP A 1096 -33.28 19.49 1.02
C ASP A 1096 -32.38 20.67 1.37
N VAL A 1097 -32.19 21.58 0.40
CA VAL A 1097 -31.28 22.73 0.55
C VAL A 1097 -31.84 23.74 1.56
N ILE A 1098 -33.16 23.92 1.65
CA ILE A 1098 -33.76 24.85 2.62
C ILE A 1098 -33.57 24.30 4.04
N GLU A 1099 -33.69 22.98 4.23
CA GLU A 1099 -33.34 22.32 5.50
C GLU A 1099 -31.86 22.52 5.86
N MET A 1100 -30.93 22.31 4.91
CA MET A 1100 -29.49 22.56 5.11
C MET A 1100 -29.23 24.00 5.59
N LEU A 1101 -29.82 24.99 4.91
CA LEU A 1101 -29.65 26.41 5.21
C LEU A 1101 -30.23 26.79 6.58
N ASN A 1102 -31.38 26.21 6.95
CA ASN A 1102 -31.99 26.36 8.27
C ASN A 1102 -31.19 25.70 9.42
N ILE A 1103 -30.35 24.71 9.12
CA ILE A 1103 -29.43 24.09 10.08
C ILE A 1103 -28.12 24.89 10.17
N ALA A 1104 -27.60 25.35 9.03
CA ALA A 1104 -26.45 26.25 8.95
C ALA A 1104 -26.66 27.56 9.74
N ALA A 1105 -27.87 28.14 9.68
CA ALA A 1105 -28.21 29.40 10.33
C ALA A 1105 -28.40 29.33 11.86
N LYS A 1106 -28.35 28.14 12.47
CA LYS A 1106 -28.48 27.94 13.93
C LYS A 1106 -27.13 27.95 14.65
#